data_AF-A0A7Y9WVQ8-F1
#
_entry.id   AF-A0A7Y9WVQ8-F1
#
_cell.length_a   1.000
_cell.length_b   1.000
_cell.length_c   1.000
_cell.angle_alpha   90.00
_cell.angle_beta   90.00
_cell.angle_gamma   90.00
#
_symmetry.space_group_name_H-M   'P 1'
#
loop_
_entity.id
_entity.type
_entity.pdbx_description
1 polymer ?
#
loop_
_entity_poly.entity_id
_entity_poly.type
_entity_poly.pdbx_seq_one_letter_code
_entity_poly.pdbx_strand_id
1 'polypeptide(L)'
;MLVVAVVAASSLQGLTSDPPTANALALPSLPSLQIQKGSPVSSSYRRWAARSAGPLIAVLAAGLLNAVPSQAVSSGTAVTDGSFQFAAKLEIGVGLRSCSGALVNPYWVLTAKSCFGFDGQPVTAGVPPKPTTVTVGRSDLTTTTGAVVSALRLVPHPDRDVVLVRLARRVAVTPVPLGASAPTVGEQLTVAGFGRTATEWVPDELHAGAFSVQSVDAGTLGIAGVGQATICRGDLGGPAVRMVGGQPQLVALHRTSWQGGCLGETETRRDAVETRVDDLASWVSANAPVGANDRNTDFNGDGRDDAAMLYKYGDGAIELFTSLGDTSGGFGTFNGSYKIPKESWGWDSFKTITGDFNGDGRSDLAAMYAQGAGVITMHTALANTSGGFGEFTQSLTIPASDGRLWDGIRLLSGDVNGDGRDDAVMVHRNSDTSIDLLTSLGNASGGFGAFTASYRIPQKSWTWDSFKPITGDFNGDGRADLAAMYYHGDGHLSMQTALANTSGGFSAFAGSATVPASPTRKWTEVLLHSGDFNGDGRDDAVMLQRNTDTSIDVLTSLGNASGGFGAFTASYTFPTNSWGWGSFKTISGDYNGDGRADLAAMYYHGDGHINMNTSLANTSGGFGAFIGNLTVPVEAKWKWDAIRLF
;
A
#
# COMPACT_ATOMS: atom_id res chain seq x y z
N MET A 1 5.22 -36.78 -54.85
CA MET A 1 6.10 -35.64 -54.54
C MET A 1 6.63 -35.87 -53.12
N LEU A 2 7.78 -36.53 -52.93
CA LEU A 2 9.16 -35.98 -52.97
C LEU A 2 9.32 -34.84 -51.92
N VAL A 3 10.23 -34.86 -50.92
CA VAL A 3 11.49 -35.63 -50.70
C VAL A 3 11.74 -35.89 -49.18
N VAL A 4 12.13 -37.13 -48.80
CA VAL A 4 13.26 -37.60 -47.94
C VAL A 4 13.85 -36.58 -46.90
N ALA A 5 14.00 -36.82 -45.58
CA ALA A 5 14.80 -37.81 -44.81
C ALA A 5 16.35 -37.68 -44.99
N VAL A 6 17.29 -38.20 -44.18
CA VAL A 6 17.32 -39.31 -43.17
C VAL A 6 18.27 -38.98 -41.98
N VAL A 7 18.00 -39.61 -40.82
CA VAL A 7 18.80 -39.86 -39.60
C VAL A 7 20.33 -40.05 -39.77
N ALA A 8 21.13 -39.63 -38.78
CA ALA A 8 22.34 -40.35 -38.33
C ALA A 8 22.71 -40.03 -36.86
N ALA A 9 23.02 -41.07 -36.07
CA ALA A 9 23.63 -40.94 -34.74
C ALA A 9 24.91 -41.80 -34.70
N SER A 10 25.95 -41.33 -34.01
CA SER A 10 27.04 -42.20 -33.56
C SER A 10 27.77 -41.59 -32.35
N SER A 11 28.13 -42.48 -31.43
CA SER A 11 28.85 -42.23 -30.19
C SER A 11 30.35 -42.01 -30.40
N LEU A 12 31.05 -41.46 -29.38
CA LEU A 12 32.19 -42.14 -28.72
C LEU A 12 32.73 -41.38 -27.49
N GLN A 13 32.87 -42.14 -26.40
CA GLN A 13 33.91 -42.07 -25.34
C GLN A 13 34.47 -40.72 -24.87
N GLY A 14 34.04 -40.32 -23.67
CA GLY A 14 34.87 -40.28 -22.45
C GLY A 14 36.08 -39.33 -22.36
N LEU A 15 36.11 -38.52 -21.31
CA LEU A 15 37.29 -38.28 -20.47
C LEU A 15 36.90 -37.70 -19.11
N THR A 16 37.71 -37.99 -18.10
CA THR A 16 37.52 -37.66 -16.68
C THR A 16 38.25 -36.37 -16.29
N SER A 17 37.62 -35.48 -15.52
CA SER A 17 38.33 -34.59 -14.57
C SER A 17 37.37 -33.94 -13.57
N ASP A 18 37.81 -33.89 -12.31
CA ASP A 18 37.11 -33.35 -11.13
C ASP A 18 36.88 -31.82 -11.13
N PRO A 19 35.99 -31.30 -10.26
CA PRO A 19 35.69 -29.87 -10.17
C PRO A 19 36.82 -29.05 -9.52
N PRO A 20 36.95 -27.75 -9.87
CA PRO A 20 37.92 -26.86 -9.25
C PRO A 20 37.52 -26.50 -7.81
N THR A 21 38.45 -26.73 -6.88
CA THR A 21 38.33 -26.37 -5.46
C THR A 21 38.36 -24.85 -5.25
N ALA A 22 37.37 -24.31 -4.54
CA ALA A 22 37.40 -22.92 -4.07
C ALA A 22 38.37 -22.77 -2.88
N ASN A 23 39.31 -21.84 -2.96
CA ASN A 23 40.25 -21.54 -1.88
C ASN A 23 39.55 -20.89 -0.69
N ALA A 24 39.63 -21.53 0.48
CA ALA A 24 39.25 -20.91 1.74
C ALA A 24 40.37 -19.97 2.23
N LEU A 25 40.15 -18.66 2.16
CA LEU A 25 40.98 -17.66 2.83
C LEU A 25 40.53 -17.50 4.28
N ALA A 26 41.44 -17.72 5.22
CA ALA A 26 41.16 -17.61 6.65
C ALA A 26 41.04 -16.14 7.09
N LEU A 27 39.94 -15.82 7.79
CA LEU A 27 39.77 -14.55 8.50
C LEU A 27 40.31 -14.65 9.94
N PRO A 28 41.05 -13.64 10.45
CA PRO A 28 41.59 -13.66 11.80
C PRO A 28 40.51 -13.36 12.86
N SER A 29 40.65 -14.02 14.01
CA SER A 29 39.75 -13.92 15.17
C SER A 29 39.84 -12.56 15.89
N LEU A 30 38.70 -11.91 16.10
CA LEU A 30 38.57 -10.75 17.01
C LEU A 30 38.31 -11.20 18.46
N PRO A 31 38.84 -10.49 19.48
CA PRO A 31 38.75 -10.90 20.88
C PRO A 31 37.40 -10.56 21.54
N SER A 32 37.01 -11.41 22.50
CA SER A 32 35.75 -11.35 23.23
C SER A 32 35.66 -10.14 24.18
N LEU A 33 34.65 -9.28 23.99
CA LEU A 33 34.32 -8.23 24.96
C LEU A 33 33.39 -8.78 26.05
N GLN A 34 33.80 -8.71 27.32
CA GLN A 34 32.92 -9.08 28.43
C GLN A 34 31.97 -7.93 28.80
N ILE A 35 30.66 -8.16 28.69
CA ILE A 35 29.64 -7.26 29.22
C ILE A 35 29.30 -7.69 30.65
N GLN A 36 29.56 -6.78 31.60
CA GLN A 36 29.26 -6.97 33.03
C GLN A 36 27.75 -6.95 33.31
N LYS A 37 27.35 -7.70 34.34
CA LYS A 37 25.96 -8.06 34.63
C LYS A 37 25.35 -7.12 35.68
N GLY A 38 24.51 -6.18 35.25
CA GLY A 38 23.76 -5.29 36.15
C GLY A 38 22.37 -5.86 36.49
N SER A 39 22.16 -6.26 37.75
CA SER A 39 20.85 -6.70 38.27
C SER A 39 19.99 -5.52 38.77
N PRO A 40 18.65 -5.67 38.84
CA PRO A 40 17.74 -4.52 38.99
C PRO A 40 17.52 -4.09 40.45
N VAL A 41 17.08 -2.84 40.64
CA VAL A 41 16.54 -2.34 41.92
C VAL A 41 15.05 -2.09 41.78
N SER A 42 14.28 -2.66 42.71
CA SER A 42 12.83 -2.63 42.74
C SER A 42 12.25 -1.35 43.35
N SER A 43 10.95 -1.14 43.09
CA SER A 43 10.08 -0.13 43.67
C SER A 43 10.15 0.01 45.20
N SER A 44 9.82 1.21 45.73
CA SER A 44 8.63 1.35 46.61
C SER A 44 8.31 2.80 47.10
N TYR A 45 7.03 3.15 46.95
CA TYR A 45 6.13 3.81 47.93
C TYR A 45 6.44 5.17 48.61
N ARG A 46 5.57 6.12 48.25
CA ARG A 46 4.72 7.00 49.09
C ARG A 46 5.31 8.11 50.01
N ARG A 47 4.90 9.33 49.63
CA ARG A 47 4.18 10.34 50.45
C ARG A 47 4.65 10.59 51.90
N TRP A 48 5.32 11.73 52.12
CA TRP A 48 5.12 12.55 53.33
C TRP A 48 4.94 14.02 52.93
N ALA A 49 4.20 14.78 53.75
CA ALA A 49 3.80 16.16 53.45
C ALA A 49 4.29 17.14 54.53
N ALA A 50 4.81 18.30 54.11
CA ALA A 50 4.92 19.55 54.87
C ALA A 50 5.32 20.66 53.88
N ARG A 51 4.44 21.61 53.55
CA ARG A 51 4.26 22.91 54.24
C ARG A 51 5.44 23.90 54.12
N SER A 52 5.26 24.81 53.15
CA SER A 52 5.43 26.27 53.27
C SER A 52 6.73 26.86 53.84
N ALA A 53 7.51 27.53 52.98
CA ALA A 53 7.70 29.00 53.03
C ALA A 53 8.49 29.46 51.79
N GLY A 54 8.09 30.58 51.17
CA GLY A 54 8.94 31.30 50.22
C GLY A 54 9.87 32.28 50.95
N PRO A 55 10.97 32.69 50.30
CA PRO A 55 11.08 34.12 50.02
C PRO A 55 11.47 34.41 48.56
N LEU A 56 11.15 35.62 48.08
CA LEU A 56 11.68 36.13 46.82
C LEU A 56 13.20 36.31 46.92
N ILE A 57 13.93 35.82 45.91
CA ILE A 57 15.20 36.39 45.50
C ILE A 57 15.16 36.56 43.98
N ALA A 58 15.23 37.80 43.51
CA ALA A 58 15.41 38.09 42.09
C ALA A 58 16.89 37.94 41.74
N VAL A 59 17.20 37.09 40.76
CA VAL A 59 18.52 37.03 40.12
C VAL A 59 18.32 37.14 38.62
N LEU A 60 18.87 38.19 38.01
CA LEU A 60 19.15 38.18 36.58
C LEU A 60 20.20 37.11 36.31
N ALA A 61 19.84 36.06 35.59
CA ALA A 61 20.77 35.20 34.89
C ALA A 61 20.43 35.27 33.40
N ALA A 62 21.41 35.63 32.58
CA ALA A 62 21.18 35.97 31.18
C ALA A 62 20.60 34.80 30.37
N GLY A 63 19.70 35.11 29.44
CA GLY A 63 19.20 34.14 28.48
C GLY A 63 20.33 33.69 27.55
N LEU A 64 20.92 32.53 27.84
CA LEU A 64 21.58 31.72 26.82
C LEU A 64 20.49 30.97 26.05
N LEU A 65 19.76 31.73 25.22
CA LEU A 65 19.19 31.17 24.01
C LEU A 65 20.38 30.67 23.18
N ASN A 66 20.66 29.37 23.27
CA ASN A 66 21.39 28.68 22.22
C ASN A 66 20.48 28.65 21.00
N ALA A 67 20.38 29.80 20.33
CA ALA A 67 19.99 29.87 18.94
C ALA A 67 21.04 29.06 18.19
N VAL A 68 20.71 27.79 17.92
CA VAL A 68 21.43 27.01 16.92
C VAL A 68 21.46 27.88 15.67
N PRO A 69 22.64 28.21 15.12
CA PRO A 69 22.67 29.05 13.94
C PRO A 69 21.83 28.37 12.86
N SER A 70 20.83 29.09 12.36
CA SER A 70 20.13 28.73 11.13
C SER A 70 21.21 28.62 10.06
N GLN A 71 21.62 27.39 9.75
CA GLN A 71 22.59 27.12 8.69
C GLN A 71 21.94 27.58 7.38
N ALA A 72 22.28 28.80 6.96
CA ALA A 72 21.94 29.27 5.64
C ALA A 72 22.71 28.37 4.66
N VAL A 73 21.98 27.45 4.03
CA VAL A 73 22.51 26.52 3.03
C VAL A 73 23.28 27.34 1.99
N SER A 74 24.60 27.24 2.02
CA SER A 74 25.46 27.94 1.08
C SER A 74 25.31 27.31 -0.31
N SER A 75 25.52 28.13 -1.34
CA SER A 75 25.13 27.78 -2.70
C SER A 75 25.82 26.53 -3.25
N GLY A 76 25.03 25.52 -3.60
CA GLY A 76 25.49 24.37 -4.40
C GLY A 76 26.36 23.38 -3.64
N THR A 77 26.27 23.33 -2.31
CA THR A 77 26.96 22.33 -1.49
C THR A 77 26.15 21.05 -1.36
N ALA A 78 26.85 19.92 -1.26
CA ALA A 78 26.25 18.64 -0.92
C ALA A 78 25.55 18.69 0.44
N VAL A 79 24.37 18.07 0.50
CA VAL A 79 23.52 17.97 1.69
C VAL A 79 23.95 16.74 2.49
N THR A 80 24.76 16.93 3.53
CA THR A 80 25.36 15.83 4.31
C THR A 80 24.76 15.61 5.70
N ASP A 81 23.87 16.49 6.15
CA ASP A 81 23.23 16.45 7.48
C ASP A 81 21.91 15.66 7.51
N GLY A 82 21.48 15.11 6.38
CA GLY A 82 20.19 14.44 6.24
C GLY A 82 18.99 15.38 6.20
N SER A 83 19.19 16.70 6.06
CA SER A 83 18.11 17.60 5.64
C SER A 83 17.59 17.18 4.25
N PHE A 84 16.32 17.48 3.99
CA PHE A 84 15.65 17.18 2.71
C PHE A 84 15.60 15.70 2.30
N GLN A 85 15.53 14.74 3.24
CA GLN A 85 15.36 13.30 2.95
C GLN A 85 14.15 12.95 2.05
N PHE A 86 13.13 13.81 1.98
CA PHE A 86 12.00 13.68 1.06
C PHE A 86 12.37 13.97 -0.41
N ALA A 87 13.51 14.60 -0.68
CA ALA A 87 13.99 14.80 -2.04
C ALA A 87 14.25 13.43 -2.69
N ALA A 88 13.73 13.27 -3.90
CA ALA A 88 13.76 12.03 -4.65
C ALA A 88 14.62 12.18 -5.91
N LYS A 89 15.42 11.17 -6.20
CA LYS A 89 16.09 10.95 -7.49
C LYS A 89 15.21 10.06 -8.34
N LEU A 90 14.87 10.50 -9.55
CA LEU A 90 14.14 9.69 -10.52
C LEU A 90 15.09 9.31 -11.67
N GLU A 91 15.08 8.03 -12.03
CA GLU A 91 15.66 7.50 -13.26
C GLU A 91 14.52 6.96 -14.13
N ILE A 92 14.31 7.57 -15.30
CA ILE A 92 13.15 7.36 -16.17
C ILE A 92 13.63 6.71 -17.46
N GLY A 93 13.58 5.38 -17.47
CA GLY A 93 14.30 4.53 -18.40
C GLY A 93 15.79 4.46 -18.08
N VAL A 94 16.32 3.25 -17.94
CA VAL A 94 17.72 2.99 -17.56
C VAL A 94 18.69 3.79 -18.43
N GLY A 95 19.43 4.72 -17.84
CA GLY A 95 20.37 5.62 -18.51
C GLY A 95 19.76 6.63 -19.51
N LEU A 96 18.44 6.73 -19.65
CA LEU A 96 17.78 7.60 -20.64
C LEU A 96 17.56 9.02 -20.12
N ARG A 97 17.03 9.17 -18.91
CA ARG A 97 16.73 10.47 -18.31
C ARG A 97 16.79 10.39 -16.79
N SER A 98 17.35 11.42 -16.18
CA SER A 98 17.25 11.64 -14.74
C SER A 98 16.51 12.95 -14.44
N CYS A 99 15.72 12.91 -13.38
CA CYS A 99 14.99 14.04 -12.81
C CYS A 99 15.13 14.01 -11.28
N SER A 100 14.67 15.09 -10.64
CA SER A 100 14.49 15.18 -9.20
C SER A 100 13.00 15.28 -8.84
N GLY A 101 12.65 15.12 -7.57
CA GLY A 101 11.27 15.13 -7.10
C GLY A 101 11.18 15.33 -5.59
N ALA A 102 9.95 15.36 -5.05
CA ALA A 102 9.69 15.47 -3.62
C ALA A 102 8.62 14.47 -3.16
N LEU A 103 8.90 13.68 -2.14
CA LEU A 103 7.92 12.80 -1.48
C LEU A 103 6.88 13.67 -0.75
N VAL A 104 5.62 13.61 -1.19
CA VAL A 104 4.50 14.40 -0.63
C VAL A 104 3.50 13.54 0.15
N ASN A 105 3.57 12.22 -0.02
CA ASN A 105 2.85 11.19 0.74
C ASN A 105 3.76 9.94 0.75
N PRO A 106 3.72 9.03 1.76
CA PRO A 106 4.59 7.85 1.83
C PRO A 106 4.58 6.95 0.57
N TYR A 107 3.54 7.06 -0.26
CA TYR A 107 3.37 6.34 -1.52
C TYR A 107 3.54 7.20 -2.78
N TRP A 108 3.79 8.51 -2.67
CA TRP A 108 3.75 9.42 -3.81
C TRP A 108 4.85 10.48 -3.82
N VAL A 109 5.53 10.57 -4.96
CA VAL A 109 6.47 11.66 -5.28
C VAL A 109 5.83 12.64 -6.25
N LEU A 110 5.98 13.92 -5.98
CA LEU A 110 5.64 15.03 -6.86
C LEU A 110 6.88 15.45 -7.66
N THR A 111 6.73 15.61 -8.97
CA THR A 111 7.82 16.03 -9.88
C THR A 111 7.25 16.77 -11.10
N ALA A 112 8.10 17.25 -12.01
CA ALA A 112 7.66 17.92 -13.23
C ALA A 112 7.08 16.92 -14.24
N LYS A 113 5.93 17.24 -14.85
CA LYS A 113 5.30 16.41 -15.89
C LYS A 113 6.25 16.21 -17.09
N SER A 114 7.00 17.25 -17.44
CA SER A 114 8.04 17.24 -18.48
C SER A 114 9.09 16.12 -18.31
N CYS A 115 9.31 15.59 -17.10
CA CYS A 115 10.20 14.45 -16.88
C CYS A 115 9.78 13.19 -17.66
N PHE A 116 8.48 12.97 -17.90
CA PHE A 116 7.97 11.79 -18.60
C PHE A 116 7.63 12.03 -20.08
N GLY A 117 7.86 13.24 -20.60
CA GLY A 117 7.63 13.56 -22.02
C GLY A 117 8.73 12.98 -22.92
N PHE A 118 8.38 12.02 -23.78
CA PHE A 118 9.26 11.43 -24.80
C PHE A 118 8.64 11.58 -26.19
N ASP A 119 9.48 11.73 -27.21
CA ASP A 119 9.10 11.70 -28.64
C ASP A 119 7.94 12.65 -29.04
N GLY A 120 7.80 13.76 -28.31
CA GLY A 120 6.73 14.75 -28.48
C GLY A 120 5.33 14.32 -27.99
N GLN A 121 5.21 13.15 -27.36
CA GLN A 121 3.94 12.63 -26.87
C GLN A 121 3.53 13.30 -25.55
N PRO A 122 2.22 13.54 -25.33
CA PRO A 122 1.72 14.02 -24.05
C PRO A 122 1.88 12.96 -22.96
N VAL A 123 2.14 13.40 -21.74
CA VAL A 123 2.14 12.51 -20.55
C VAL A 123 0.68 12.26 -20.16
N THR A 124 0.24 11.03 -20.29
CA THR A 124 -1.08 10.55 -19.87
C THR A 124 -1.05 10.02 -18.43
N ALA A 125 -2.22 9.92 -17.80
CA ALA A 125 -2.35 9.12 -16.58
C ALA A 125 -2.15 7.62 -16.89
N GLY A 126 -1.72 6.84 -15.90
CA GLY A 126 -1.44 5.40 -16.04
C GLY A 126 0.05 5.06 -15.94
N VAL A 127 0.45 3.89 -16.43
CA VAL A 127 1.81 3.36 -16.28
C VAL A 127 2.87 4.29 -16.92
N PRO A 128 4.03 4.56 -16.27
CA PRO A 128 5.10 5.35 -16.84
C PRO A 128 5.55 4.85 -18.23
N PRO A 129 5.79 5.75 -19.22
CA PRO A 129 6.14 5.36 -20.59
C PRO A 129 7.53 4.72 -20.74
N LYS A 130 8.33 4.70 -19.67
CA LYS A 130 9.61 4.00 -19.53
C LYS A 130 9.68 3.43 -18.10
N PRO A 131 10.29 2.24 -17.88
CA PRO A 131 10.55 1.72 -16.54
C PRO A 131 11.23 2.78 -15.69
N THR A 132 10.65 3.12 -14.54
CA THR A 132 11.08 4.27 -13.74
C THR A 132 11.39 3.83 -12.31
N THR A 133 12.58 4.19 -11.85
CA THR A 133 13.05 3.93 -10.48
C THR A 133 13.13 5.25 -9.72
N VAL A 134 12.70 5.22 -8.46
CA VAL A 134 12.69 6.37 -7.55
C VAL A 134 13.51 6.03 -6.30
N THR A 135 14.53 6.83 -6.02
CA THR A 135 15.36 6.72 -4.80
C THR A 135 15.05 7.91 -3.89
N VAL A 136 14.80 7.65 -2.61
CA VAL A 136 14.36 8.65 -1.63
C VAL A 136 14.80 8.25 -0.22
N GLY A 137 14.96 9.23 0.69
CA GLY A 137 15.41 8.98 2.07
C GLY A 137 16.93 8.93 2.26
N ARG A 138 17.71 9.28 1.24
CA ARG A 138 19.16 9.46 1.31
C ARG A 138 19.59 10.68 0.52
N SER A 139 20.57 11.42 1.04
CA SER A 139 21.20 12.52 0.32
C SER A 139 22.45 12.06 -0.45
N ASP A 140 23.08 10.96 -0.04
CA ASP A 140 24.16 10.28 -0.76
C ASP A 140 23.61 8.97 -1.34
N LEU A 141 23.57 8.89 -2.67
CA LEU A 141 23.02 7.77 -3.45
C LEU A 141 23.87 6.50 -3.37
N THR A 142 25.14 6.58 -2.93
CA THR A 142 26.00 5.41 -2.68
C THR A 142 25.62 4.66 -1.40
N THR A 143 24.91 5.32 -0.47
CA THR A 143 24.39 4.70 0.75
C THR A 143 23.13 3.86 0.50
N THR A 144 22.70 3.09 1.49
CA THR A 144 21.50 2.21 1.42
C THR A 144 20.30 2.69 2.23
N THR A 145 20.39 3.84 2.91
CA THR A 145 19.33 4.40 3.79
C THR A 145 18.07 4.80 3.01
N GLY A 146 16.87 4.70 3.59
CA GLY A 146 15.63 5.02 2.89
C GLY A 146 15.23 3.93 1.90
N ALA A 147 14.77 4.29 0.70
CA ALA A 147 14.19 3.34 -0.26
C ALA A 147 14.62 3.59 -1.70
N VAL A 148 14.68 2.49 -2.47
CA VAL A 148 14.70 2.46 -3.94
C VAL A 148 13.46 1.66 -4.35
N VAL A 149 12.59 2.26 -5.16
CA VAL A 149 11.26 1.69 -5.49
C VAL A 149 10.90 1.99 -6.95
N SER A 150 10.17 1.09 -7.59
CA SER A 150 9.60 1.32 -8.92
C SER A 150 8.47 2.34 -8.84
N ALA A 151 8.23 3.07 -9.94
CA ALA A 151 7.01 3.86 -10.13
C ALA A 151 5.96 3.04 -10.91
N LEU A 152 4.75 2.94 -10.37
CA LEU A 152 3.64 2.18 -10.97
C LEU A 152 2.77 3.02 -11.89
N ARG A 153 2.40 4.24 -11.45
CA ARG A 153 1.37 5.07 -12.09
C ARG A 153 1.72 6.55 -12.00
N LEU A 154 1.45 7.25 -13.10
CA LEU A 154 1.49 8.70 -13.21
C LEU A 154 0.09 9.27 -13.09
N VAL A 155 -0.04 10.38 -12.39
CA VAL A 155 -1.23 11.24 -12.37
C VAL A 155 -0.80 12.66 -12.73
N PRO A 156 -0.82 13.04 -14.03
CA PRO A 156 -0.41 14.37 -14.47
C PRO A 156 -1.48 15.43 -14.14
N HIS A 157 -1.04 16.61 -13.66
CA HIS A 157 -1.95 17.75 -13.49
C HIS A 157 -2.46 18.21 -14.87
N PRO A 158 -3.76 18.48 -15.06
CA PRO A 158 -4.34 18.77 -16.38
C PRO A 158 -3.71 20.00 -17.04
N ASP A 159 -3.58 21.10 -16.31
CA ASP A 159 -3.14 22.41 -16.85
C ASP A 159 -1.70 22.81 -16.47
N ARG A 160 -1.01 22.01 -15.64
CA ARG A 160 0.28 22.40 -15.03
C ARG A 160 1.38 21.38 -15.29
N ASP A 161 2.63 21.82 -15.23
CA ASP A 161 3.82 20.98 -15.41
C ASP A 161 4.19 20.24 -14.12
N VAL A 162 3.22 19.46 -13.61
CA VAL A 162 3.28 18.70 -12.37
C VAL A 162 2.72 17.29 -12.62
N VAL A 163 3.33 16.29 -12.02
CA VAL A 163 2.85 14.90 -12.02
C VAL A 163 3.08 14.26 -10.66
N LEU A 164 2.07 13.54 -10.18
CA LEU A 164 2.17 12.64 -9.05
C LEU A 164 2.62 11.26 -9.55
N VAL A 165 3.59 10.65 -8.87
CA VAL A 165 4.21 9.37 -9.22
C VAL A 165 3.94 8.39 -8.08
N ARG A 166 3.08 7.39 -8.30
CA ARG A 166 2.79 6.31 -7.34
C ARG A 166 3.99 5.39 -7.26
N LEU A 167 4.54 5.24 -6.07
CA LEU A 167 5.61 4.31 -5.76
C LEU A 167 5.04 2.91 -5.60
N ALA A 168 5.84 1.87 -5.86
CA ALA A 168 5.42 0.47 -5.73
C ALA A 168 4.96 0.11 -4.32
N ARG A 169 5.68 0.60 -3.31
CA ARG A 169 5.45 0.31 -1.89
C ARG A 169 5.68 1.53 -1.01
N ARG A 170 5.33 1.42 0.27
CA ARG A 170 5.41 2.51 1.25
C ARG A 170 6.88 2.88 1.51
N VAL A 171 7.15 4.17 1.55
CA VAL A 171 8.46 4.71 1.94
C VAL A 171 8.37 5.27 3.35
N ALA A 172 9.16 4.70 4.25
CA ALA A 172 9.30 5.14 5.65
C ALA A 172 10.17 6.40 5.79
N VAL A 173 9.80 7.48 5.08
CA VAL A 173 10.44 8.80 5.09
C VAL A 173 9.34 9.83 5.30
N THR A 174 9.56 10.81 6.18
CA THR A 174 8.61 11.91 6.41
C THR A 174 8.44 12.72 5.12
N PRO A 175 7.22 12.78 4.53
CA PRO A 175 6.98 13.58 3.34
C PRO A 175 7.06 15.09 3.63
N VAL A 176 7.34 15.89 2.61
CA VAL A 176 7.29 17.36 2.73
C VAL A 176 5.85 17.87 2.59
N PRO A 177 5.34 18.70 3.53
CA PRO A 177 4.04 19.32 3.38
C PRO A 177 4.07 20.38 2.28
N LEU A 178 2.98 20.50 1.52
CA LEU A 178 2.79 21.65 0.62
C LEU A 178 2.59 22.93 1.44
N GLY A 179 3.23 24.02 1.04
CA GLY A 179 3.01 25.34 1.63
C GLY A 179 1.71 25.95 1.10
N ALA A 180 0.79 26.34 1.98
CA ALA A 180 -0.55 26.82 1.60
C ALA A 180 -0.62 28.29 1.13
N SER A 181 0.50 28.90 0.74
CA SER A 181 0.55 30.29 0.30
C SER A 181 1.65 30.56 -0.72
N ALA A 182 1.27 31.26 -1.78
CA ALA A 182 2.13 31.70 -2.86
C ALA A 182 3.42 32.37 -2.32
N PRO A 183 4.59 32.05 -2.88
CA PRO A 183 5.80 32.82 -2.64
C PRO A 183 5.65 34.29 -3.03
N THR A 184 6.43 35.14 -2.39
CA THR A 184 6.40 36.60 -2.59
C THR A 184 7.70 37.10 -3.22
N VAL A 185 7.65 38.17 -4.02
CA VAL A 185 8.86 38.75 -4.63
C VAL A 185 9.84 39.21 -3.54
N GLY A 186 11.11 38.83 -3.67
CA GLY A 186 12.16 39.04 -2.69
C GLY A 186 12.28 37.93 -1.63
N GLU A 187 11.33 37.00 -1.54
CA GLU A 187 11.41 35.83 -0.66
C GLU A 187 12.62 34.96 -1.04
N GLN A 188 13.30 34.38 -0.04
CA GLN A 188 14.34 33.38 -0.28
C GLN A 188 13.78 31.97 -0.07
N LEU A 189 13.96 31.12 -1.09
CA LEU A 189 13.64 29.71 -1.08
C LEU A 189 14.93 28.88 -1.06
N THR A 190 14.86 27.69 -0.48
CA THR A 190 15.90 26.66 -0.64
C THR A 190 15.48 25.72 -1.77
N VAL A 191 16.35 25.58 -2.75
CA VAL A 191 16.20 24.74 -3.95
C VAL A 191 17.13 23.55 -3.76
N ALA A 192 16.65 22.32 -4.02
CA ALA A 192 17.47 21.12 -3.87
C ALA A 192 17.22 20.09 -4.99
N GLY A 193 18.28 19.42 -5.43
CA GLY A 193 18.20 18.44 -6.51
C GLY A 193 19.45 17.57 -6.68
N PHE A 194 19.29 16.51 -7.46
CA PHE A 194 20.31 15.53 -7.81
C PHE A 194 20.80 15.71 -9.27
N GLY A 195 20.64 16.91 -9.83
CA GLY A 195 21.16 17.27 -11.13
C GLY A 195 22.65 17.56 -11.09
N ARG A 196 23.21 17.75 -12.29
CA ARG A 196 24.61 18.14 -12.54
C ARG A 196 25.06 19.31 -11.67
N THR A 197 26.32 19.34 -11.25
CA THR A 197 26.90 20.50 -10.55
C THR A 197 27.80 21.35 -11.45
N ALA A 198 28.50 22.34 -10.90
CA ALA A 198 29.55 23.08 -11.61
C ALA A 198 30.76 22.21 -12.00
N THR A 199 30.97 21.09 -11.31
CA THR A 199 32.18 20.24 -11.44
C THR A 199 31.90 18.79 -11.82
N GLU A 200 30.66 18.31 -11.69
CA GLU A 200 30.30 16.90 -11.85
C GLU A 200 29.06 16.69 -12.72
N TRP A 201 29.12 15.71 -13.64
CA TRP A 201 28.09 15.49 -14.66
C TRP A 201 26.88 14.67 -14.16
N VAL A 202 27.13 13.69 -13.29
CA VAL A 202 26.12 12.89 -12.58
C VAL A 202 26.58 12.75 -11.13
N PRO A 203 26.20 13.67 -10.23
CA PRO A 203 26.56 13.54 -8.82
C PRO A 203 25.74 12.43 -8.15
N ASP A 204 26.39 11.73 -7.23
CA ASP A 204 25.74 10.83 -6.28
C ASP A 204 25.18 11.57 -5.06
N GLU A 205 25.50 12.86 -4.87
CA GLU A 205 25.04 13.67 -3.74
C GLU A 205 23.88 14.61 -4.13
N LEU A 206 22.92 14.77 -3.21
CA LEU A 206 21.90 15.82 -3.22
C LEU A 206 22.58 17.16 -2.97
N HIS A 207 22.31 18.15 -3.82
CA HIS A 207 22.83 19.50 -3.67
C HIS A 207 21.68 20.46 -3.34
N ALA A 208 21.99 21.52 -2.59
CA ALA A 208 21.01 22.55 -2.27
C ALA A 208 21.60 23.97 -2.33
N GLY A 209 20.75 24.98 -2.50
CA GLY A 209 21.16 26.38 -2.53
C GLY A 209 20.01 27.36 -2.35
N ALA A 210 20.34 28.61 -1.98
CA ALA A 210 19.37 29.68 -1.82
C ALA A 210 19.06 30.39 -3.15
N PHE A 211 17.78 30.69 -3.38
CA PHE A 211 17.29 31.44 -4.55
C PHE A 211 16.33 32.53 -4.08
N SER A 212 16.36 33.69 -4.73
CA SER A 212 15.43 34.80 -4.46
C SER A 212 14.34 34.85 -5.54
N VAL A 213 13.07 34.94 -5.11
CA VAL A 213 11.91 35.07 -6.00
C VAL A 213 11.90 36.43 -6.69
N GLN A 214 11.91 36.44 -8.02
CA GLN A 214 11.91 37.63 -8.87
C GLN A 214 10.51 37.98 -9.40
N SER A 215 9.69 36.96 -9.72
CA SER A 215 8.32 37.14 -10.20
C SER A 215 7.41 36.01 -9.71
N VAL A 216 6.11 36.31 -9.64
CA VAL A 216 5.07 35.37 -9.18
C VAL A 216 3.90 35.47 -10.15
N ASP A 217 3.72 34.43 -10.97
CA ASP A 217 2.63 34.31 -11.93
C ASP A 217 1.59 33.30 -11.44
N ALA A 218 0.50 33.11 -12.19
CA ALA A 218 -0.63 32.26 -11.78
C ALA A 218 -0.23 30.81 -11.45
N GLY A 219 0.70 30.22 -12.21
CA GLY A 219 1.17 28.83 -12.01
C GLY A 219 2.70 28.67 -11.99
N THR A 220 3.47 29.76 -12.02
CA THR A 220 4.94 29.75 -12.10
C THR A 220 5.57 30.84 -11.24
N LEU A 221 6.85 30.64 -10.89
CA LEU A 221 7.70 31.65 -10.26
C LEU A 221 8.93 31.89 -11.13
N GLY A 222 9.38 33.14 -11.25
CA GLY A 222 10.74 33.45 -11.67
C GLY A 222 11.64 33.51 -10.43
N ILE A 223 12.79 32.84 -10.45
CA ILE A 223 13.77 32.84 -9.35
C ILE A 223 15.19 33.11 -9.87
N ALA A 224 16.06 33.65 -9.02
CA ALA A 224 17.47 33.88 -9.33
C ALA A 224 18.38 33.36 -8.22
N GLY A 225 19.46 32.65 -8.59
CA GLY A 225 20.36 31.99 -7.66
C GLY A 225 21.19 32.96 -6.81
N VAL A 226 21.14 32.83 -5.50
CA VAL A 226 21.92 33.64 -4.55
C VAL A 226 23.35 33.08 -4.46
N GLY A 227 24.35 33.95 -4.34
CA GLY A 227 25.75 33.54 -4.37
C GLY A 227 26.11 32.92 -5.72
N GLN A 228 26.49 31.63 -5.73
CA GLN A 228 26.76 30.83 -6.93
C GLN A 228 25.69 29.75 -7.20
N ALA A 229 24.51 29.84 -6.57
CA ALA A 229 23.48 28.80 -6.72
C ALA A 229 22.98 28.74 -8.17
N THR A 230 22.73 27.53 -8.67
CA THR A 230 22.26 27.28 -10.03
C THR A 230 21.39 26.01 -10.05
N ILE A 231 20.58 25.86 -11.11
CA ILE A 231 19.72 24.70 -11.36
C ILE A 231 20.17 24.13 -12.71
N CYS A 232 20.50 22.84 -12.74
CA CYS A 232 21.15 22.19 -13.86
C CYS A 232 20.32 21.03 -14.44
N ARG A 233 20.83 20.39 -15.50
CA ARG A 233 20.20 19.19 -16.08
C ARG A 233 20.19 18.07 -15.03
N GLY A 234 19.01 17.46 -14.83
CA GLY A 234 18.77 16.45 -13.80
C GLY A 234 18.05 16.99 -12.55
N ASP A 235 18.05 18.31 -12.33
CA ASP A 235 17.28 18.94 -11.25
C ASP A 235 15.80 19.09 -11.60
N LEU A 236 15.41 18.98 -12.88
CA LEU A 236 14.02 19.09 -13.34
C LEU A 236 13.07 18.28 -12.43
N GLY A 237 12.04 18.94 -11.91
CA GLY A 237 11.07 18.39 -10.96
C GLY A 237 11.49 18.41 -9.48
N GLY A 238 12.71 18.84 -9.15
CA GLY A 238 13.20 18.92 -7.76
C GLY A 238 12.49 19.98 -6.91
N PRO A 239 12.55 19.87 -5.57
CA PRO A 239 11.85 20.75 -4.65
C PRO A 239 12.45 22.16 -4.51
N ALA A 240 11.60 23.18 -4.65
CA ALA A 240 11.82 24.50 -4.08
C ALA A 240 10.95 24.67 -2.82
N VAL A 241 11.59 24.90 -1.67
CA VAL A 241 10.94 24.95 -0.36
C VAL A 241 11.14 26.28 0.37
N ARG A 242 10.10 26.66 1.11
CA ARG A 242 10.13 27.71 2.13
C ARG A 242 10.49 27.07 3.48
N MET A 243 11.41 27.67 4.23
CA MET A 243 11.74 27.21 5.59
C MET A 243 10.95 28.01 6.64
N VAL A 244 10.06 27.34 7.37
CA VAL A 244 9.22 27.92 8.43
C VAL A 244 9.57 27.27 9.77
N GLY A 245 10.20 28.02 10.69
CA GLY A 245 10.61 27.48 11.99
C GLY A 245 11.62 26.32 11.90
N GLY A 246 12.42 26.27 10.82
CA GLY A 246 13.33 25.16 10.52
C GLY A 246 12.68 23.97 9.80
N GLN A 247 11.37 23.99 9.55
CA GLN A 247 10.66 22.96 8.80
C GLN A 247 10.44 23.39 7.33
N PRO A 248 10.68 22.50 6.34
CA PRO A 248 10.46 22.79 4.94
C PRO A 248 8.98 22.69 4.55
N GLN A 249 8.53 23.60 3.69
CA GLN A 249 7.24 23.58 3.01
C GLN A 249 7.47 23.65 1.50
N LEU A 250 6.96 22.68 0.74
CA LEU A 250 7.08 22.64 -0.71
C LEU A 250 6.19 23.70 -1.35
N VAL A 251 6.77 24.64 -2.10
CA VAL A 251 6.04 25.74 -2.74
C VAL A 251 6.15 25.73 -4.26
N ALA A 252 7.22 25.14 -4.82
CA ALA A 252 7.36 24.96 -6.26
C ALA A 252 8.27 23.78 -6.64
N LEU A 253 8.31 23.46 -7.94
CA LEU A 253 9.15 22.41 -8.54
C LEU A 253 9.97 22.97 -9.71
N HIS A 254 11.20 22.49 -9.86
CA HIS A 254 12.13 22.97 -10.90
C HIS A 254 11.57 22.69 -12.30
N ARG A 255 11.53 23.72 -13.17
CA ARG A 255 10.91 23.61 -14.51
C ARG A 255 11.86 23.92 -15.66
N THR A 256 12.44 25.12 -15.69
CA THR A 256 13.40 25.52 -16.74
C THR A 256 14.45 26.46 -16.17
N SER A 257 15.72 26.28 -16.54
CA SER A 257 16.85 27.09 -16.06
C SER A 257 17.76 27.48 -17.21
N TRP A 258 18.37 28.66 -17.15
CA TRP A 258 19.43 29.09 -18.07
C TRP A 258 20.76 28.33 -17.91
N GLN A 259 20.91 27.46 -16.90
CA GLN A 259 22.08 26.60 -16.67
C GLN A 259 23.41 27.33 -16.39
N GLY A 260 23.40 28.63 -16.04
CA GLY A 260 24.63 29.37 -15.80
C GLY A 260 25.46 28.76 -14.67
N GLY A 261 26.74 28.49 -14.94
CA GLY A 261 27.64 27.84 -13.97
C GLY A 261 27.49 26.31 -13.84
N CYS A 262 26.63 25.66 -14.62
CA CYS A 262 26.59 24.20 -14.71
C CYS A 262 27.75 23.65 -15.54
N LEU A 263 28.25 22.44 -15.22
CA LEU A 263 29.37 21.83 -15.94
C LEU A 263 29.08 21.70 -17.46
N GLY A 264 29.96 22.28 -18.26
CA GLY A 264 29.91 22.22 -19.73
C GLY A 264 28.98 23.25 -20.39
N GLU A 265 28.35 24.14 -19.63
CA GLU A 265 27.50 25.21 -20.15
C GLU A 265 28.25 26.56 -20.12
N THR A 266 28.10 27.40 -21.15
CA THR A 266 28.80 28.71 -21.27
C THR A 266 27.90 29.91 -20.95
N GLU A 267 26.62 29.67 -20.67
CA GLU A 267 25.69 30.69 -20.20
C GLU A 267 26.12 31.20 -18.82
N THR A 268 25.77 32.46 -18.51
CA THR A 268 26.12 33.13 -17.25
C THR A 268 24.89 33.51 -16.42
N ARG A 269 23.71 33.55 -17.05
CA ARG A 269 22.43 33.75 -16.38
C ARG A 269 22.08 32.54 -15.52
N ARG A 270 21.69 32.81 -14.26
CA ARG A 270 21.33 31.81 -13.24
C ARG A 270 19.87 31.94 -12.81
N ASP A 271 19.08 32.59 -13.64
CA ASP A 271 17.65 32.71 -13.49
C ASP A 271 16.98 31.39 -13.92
N ALA A 272 15.92 31.03 -13.23
CA ALA A 272 15.11 29.86 -13.51
C ALA A 272 13.62 30.18 -13.37
N VAL A 273 12.80 29.31 -13.94
CA VAL A 273 11.36 29.29 -13.76
C VAL A 273 11.00 28.01 -13.03
N GLU A 274 10.18 28.16 -12.00
CA GLU A 274 9.63 27.08 -11.19
C GLU A 274 8.12 26.93 -11.47
N THR A 275 7.60 25.72 -11.30
CA THR A 275 6.16 25.44 -11.33
C THR A 275 5.58 25.51 -9.92
N ARG A 276 4.62 26.41 -9.67
CA ARG A 276 3.97 26.57 -8.35
C ARG A 276 3.17 25.34 -7.96
N VAL A 277 3.22 24.97 -6.67
CA VAL A 277 2.40 23.89 -6.08
C VAL A 277 1.60 24.32 -4.85
N ASP A 278 1.70 25.58 -4.42
CA ASP A 278 1.10 26.10 -3.19
C ASP A 278 -0.45 26.07 -3.15
N ASP A 279 -1.08 26.04 -4.31
CA ASP A 279 -2.52 25.96 -4.55
C ASP A 279 -3.00 24.54 -4.93
N LEU A 280 -2.10 23.54 -4.97
CA LEU A 280 -2.42 22.18 -5.44
C LEU A 280 -2.82 21.21 -4.32
N ALA A 281 -2.93 21.66 -3.07
CA ALA A 281 -3.20 20.79 -1.92
C ALA A 281 -4.47 19.92 -2.10
N SER A 282 -5.56 20.48 -2.63
CA SER A 282 -6.80 19.72 -2.90
C SER A 282 -6.62 18.65 -3.98
N TRP A 283 -5.88 18.96 -5.05
CA TRP A 283 -5.57 17.99 -6.10
C TRP A 283 -4.64 16.88 -5.60
N VAL A 284 -3.62 17.22 -4.79
CA VAL A 284 -2.75 16.21 -4.17
C VAL A 284 -3.55 15.32 -3.24
N SER A 285 -4.35 15.85 -2.32
CA SER A 285 -5.18 15.03 -1.43
C SER A 285 -6.17 14.12 -2.18
N ALA A 286 -6.78 14.60 -3.27
CA ALA A 286 -7.72 13.82 -4.07
C ALA A 286 -7.07 12.72 -4.94
N ASN A 287 -5.76 12.76 -5.17
CA ASN A 287 -5.05 11.80 -6.03
C ASN A 287 -3.96 11.00 -5.28
N ALA A 288 -3.63 11.41 -4.06
CA ALA A 288 -2.68 10.78 -3.16
C ALA A 288 -3.24 10.78 -1.72
N PRO A 289 -4.38 10.11 -1.47
CA PRO A 289 -5.00 10.06 -0.14
C PRO A 289 -4.05 9.46 0.90
N VAL A 290 -4.24 9.86 2.16
CA VAL A 290 -3.41 9.43 3.29
C VAL A 290 -4.01 8.17 3.89
N GLY A 291 -3.42 7.04 3.55
CA GLY A 291 -3.78 5.72 4.03
C GLY A 291 -3.05 4.65 3.22
N ALA A 292 -3.22 3.38 3.60
CA ALA A 292 -2.95 2.29 2.68
C ALA A 292 -4.14 2.19 1.70
N ASN A 293 -3.92 2.53 0.43
CA ASN A 293 -4.82 2.07 -0.62
C ASN A 293 -4.59 0.56 -0.78
N ASP A 294 -5.21 -0.22 0.10
CA ASP A 294 -5.24 -1.69 0.11
C ASP A 294 -6.07 -2.18 -1.09
N ARG A 295 -5.52 -1.99 -2.30
CA ARG A 295 -5.96 -2.67 -3.52
C ARG A 295 -5.61 -4.14 -3.40
N ASN A 296 -6.41 -4.85 -2.61
CA ASN A 296 -6.25 -6.27 -2.36
C ASN A 296 -6.54 -7.12 -3.61
N THR A 297 -7.00 -6.53 -4.71
CA THR A 297 -7.40 -7.24 -5.94
C THR A 297 -6.98 -6.57 -7.26
N ASP A 298 -6.10 -5.57 -7.29
CA ASP A 298 -5.47 -5.02 -8.51
C ASP A 298 -4.39 -5.98 -9.05
N PHE A 299 -4.83 -7.04 -9.75
CA PHE A 299 -3.93 -8.10 -10.22
C PHE A 299 -3.04 -7.65 -11.38
N ASN A 300 -3.43 -6.61 -12.12
CA ASN A 300 -2.71 -6.17 -13.33
C ASN A 300 -1.79 -4.95 -13.10
N GLY A 301 -2.02 -4.17 -12.04
CA GLY A 301 -1.20 -3.03 -11.60
C GLY A 301 -1.57 -1.69 -12.23
N ASP A 302 -2.76 -1.57 -12.84
CA ASP A 302 -3.21 -0.34 -13.47
C ASP A 302 -3.89 0.65 -12.49
N GLY A 303 -4.09 0.23 -11.24
CA GLY A 303 -4.71 1.03 -10.18
C GLY A 303 -6.23 1.03 -10.24
N ARG A 304 -6.82 -0.11 -10.63
CA ARG A 304 -8.21 -0.51 -10.37
C ARG A 304 -8.18 -1.90 -9.76
N ASP A 305 -9.08 -2.18 -8.84
CA ASP A 305 -9.28 -3.55 -8.40
C ASP A 305 -9.92 -4.39 -9.53
N ASP A 306 -9.58 -5.67 -9.58
CA ASP A 306 -10.10 -6.68 -10.50
C ASP A 306 -10.96 -7.70 -9.71
N ALA A 307 -11.48 -8.74 -10.37
CA ALA A 307 -12.13 -9.87 -9.69
C ALA A 307 -11.40 -11.20 -9.97
N ALA A 308 -11.20 -12.02 -8.94
CA ALA A 308 -10.63 -13.36 -9.05
C ALA A 308 -11.65 -14.45 -8.71
N MET A 309 -11.55 -15.59 -9.38
CA MET A 309 -12.46 -16.71 -9.17
C MET A 309 -11.74 -18.05 -9.23
N LEU A 310 -11.92 -18.88 -8.20
CA LEU A 310 -11.56 -20.29 -8.24
C LEU A 310 -12.77 -21.13 -8.65
N TYR A 311 -12.60 -21.96 -9.67
CA TYR A 311 -13.61 -22.89 -10.17
C TYR A 311 -13.16 -24.35 -10.05
N LYS A 312 -13.99 -25.19 -9.44
CA LYS A 312 -13.77 -26.64 -9.32
C LYS A 312 -14.46 -27.43 -10.43
N TYR A 313 -13.69 -28.09 -11.28
CA TYR A 313 -14.21 -28.99 -12.30
C TYR A 313 -14.76 -30.30 -11.71
N GLY A 314 -15.61 -30.98 -12.48
CA GLY A 314 -16.25 -32.24 -12.07
C GLY A 314 -15.29 -33.42 -11.89
N ASP A 315 -14.06 -33.33 -12.42
CA ASP A 315 -12.98 -34.30 -12.21
C ASP A 315 -12.13 -33.98 -10.97
N GLY A 316 -12.39 -32.86 -10.29
CA GLY A 316 -11.67 -32.39 -9.11
C GLY A 316 -10.49 -31.46 -9.40
N ALA A 317 -10.19 -31.13 -10.66
CA ALA A 317 -9.24 -30.06 -10.97
C ALA A 317 -9.80 -28.69 -10.53
N ILE A 318 -8.93 -27.75 -10.20
CA ILE A 318 -9.31 -26.38 -9.81
C ILE A 318 -8.60 -25.41 -10.74
N GLU A 319 -9.29 -24.40 -11.24
CA GLU A 319 -8.71 -23.39 -12.11
C GLU A 319 -9.04 -21.99 -11.60
N LEU A 320 -8.05 -21.12 -11.70
CA LEU A 320 -8.09 -19.74 -11.29
C LEU A 320 -8.34 -18.87 -12.51
N PHE A 321 -9.36 -18.03 -12.40
CA PHE A 321 -9.77 -17.06 -13.40
C PHE A 321 -9.62 -15.66 -12.83
N THR A 322 -9.27 -14.70 -13.69
CA THR A 322 -9.34 -13.27 -13.37
C THR A 322 -10.16 -12.51 -14.40
N SER A 323 -10.79 -11.44 -13.96
CA SER A 323 -11.64 -10.57 -14.75
C SER A 323 -11.32 -9.13 -14.41
N LEU A 324 -10.73 -8.41 -15.36
CA LEU A 324 -10.18 -7.09 -15.10
C LEU A 324 -11.27 -6.02 -14.94
N GLY A 325 -11.05 -5.07 -14.04
CA GLY A 325 -11.92 -3.90 -13.82
C GLY A 325 -11.76 -2.85 -14.92
N ASP A 326 -12.84 -2.15 -15.29
CA ASP A 326 -12.83 -1.06 -16.27
C ASP A 326 -13.21 0.31 -15.66
N THR A 327 -13.00 1.40 -16.40
CA THR A 327 -13.25 2.78 -15.92
C THR A 327 -14.73 3.11 -15.63
N SER A 328 -15.66 2.18 -15.81
CA SER A 328 -17.06 2.30 -15.38
C SER A 328 -17.37 1.48 -14.11
N GLY A 329 -16.38 0.80 -13.54
CA GLY A 329 -16.57 -0.26 -12.53
C GLY A 329 -17.20 -1.52 -13.11
N GLY A 330 -17.09 -1.69 -14.44
CA GLY A 330 -17.43 -2.91 -15.14
C GLY A 330 -16.31 -3.95 -15.03
N PHE A 331 -16.61 -5.17 -15.49
CA PHE A 331 -15.70 -6.30 -15.48
C PHE A 331 -15.61 -6.91 -16.87
N GLY A 332 -14.39 -7.24 -17.30
CA GLY A 332 -14.12 -7.97 -18.54
C GLY A 332 -14.61 -9.42 -18.53
N THR A 333 -14.17 -10.24 -19.48
CA THR A 333 -14.41 -11.69 -19.40
C THR A 333 -13.46 -12.33 -18.39
N PHE A 334 -13.98 -13.25 -17.57
CA PHE A 334 -13.14 -14.11 -16.74
C PHE A 334 -12.27 -15.02 -17.61
N ASN A 335 -10.96 -14.84 -17.54
CA ASN A 335 -9.96 -15.60 -18.30
C ASN A 335 -9.18 -16.53 -17.36
N GLY A 336 -9.04 -17.80 -17.73
CA GLY A 336 -8.29 -18.77 -16.93
C GLY A 336 -6.79 -18.50 -16.98
N SER A 337 -6.13 -18.39 -15.83
CA SER A 337 -4.69 -18.09 -15.72
C SER A 337 -3.87 -19.30 -15.29
N TYR A 338 -4.33 -20.05 -14.28
CA TYR A 338 -3.61 -21.21 -13.76
C TYR A 338 -4.54 -22.35 -13.35
N LYS A 339 -4.14 -23.59 -13.67
CA LYS A 339 -4.92 -24.81 -13.42
C LYS A 339 -4.18 -25.74 -12.46
N ILE A 340 -4.69 -25.86 -11.24
CA ILE A 340 -4.31 -26.87 -10.26
C ILE A 340 -4.84 -28.23 -10.75
N PRO A 341 -3.97 -29.25 -10.98
CA PRO A 341 -4.42 -30.56 -11.41
C PRO A 341 -5.38 -31.23 -10.41
N LYS A 342 -6.24 -32.11 -10.91
CA LYS A 342 -7.07 -32.96 -10.05
C LYS A 342 -6.20 -33.75 -9.08
N GLU A 343 -6.77 -34.09 -7.92
CA GLU A 343 -6.10 -34.84 -6.84
C GLU A 343 -4.90 -34.11 -6.18
N SER A 344 -4.46 -32.94 -6.67
CA SER A 344 -3.43 -32.13 -6.01
C SER A 344 -3.94 -31.52 -4.70
N TRP A 345 -5.00 -30.70 -4.76
CA TRP A 345 -5.58 -30.01 -3.58
C TRP A 345 -7.05 -30.38 -3.36
N GLY A 346 -7.41 -30.64 -2.10
CA GLY A 346 -8.80 -30.76 -1.67
C GLY A 346 -9.50 -29.40 -1.58
N TRP A 347 -10.68 -29.25 -2.19
CA TRP A 347 -11.46 -28.00 -2.23
C TRP A 347 -11.64 -27.36 -0.84
N ASP A 348 -12.05 -28.14 0.15
CA ASP A 348 -12.35 -27.66 1.51
C ASP A 348 -11.11 -27.69 2.44
N SER A 349 -9.95 -28.07 1.87
CA SER A 349 -8.67 -28.17 2.56
C SER A 349 -7.78 -26.94 2.37
N PHE A 350 -8.24 -25.89 1.68
CA PHE A 350 -7.55 -24.60 1.63
C PHE A 350 -8.43 -23.39 1.94
N LYS A 351 -7.79 -22.32 2.42
CA LYS A 351 -8.31 -20.96 2.60
C LYS A 351 -7.45 -20.02 1.76
N THR A 352 -8.05 -19.04 1.11
CA THR A 352 -7.36 -18.07 0.24
C THR A 352 -7.44 -16.66 0.76
N ILE A 353 -6.42 -15.87 0.43
CA ILE A 353 -6.32 -14.42 0.63
C ILE A 353 -5.62 -13.81 -0.58
N THR A 354 -5.89 -12.55 -0.87
CA THR A 354 -5.23 -11.77 -1.92
C THR A 354 -4.53 -10.55 -1.33
N GLY A 355 -3.56 -9.99 -2.04
CA GLY A 355 -2.77 -8.84 -1.58
C GLY A 355 -1.38 -8.81 -2.22
N ASP A 356 -0.75 -7.63 -2.32
CA ASP A 356 0.61 -7.45 -2.86
C ASP A 356 1.65 -8.00 -1.88
N PHE A 357 1.77 -9.33 -1.81
CA PHE A 357 2.65 -10.02 -0.87
C PHE A 357 4.14 -9.81 -1.19
N ASN A 358 4.48 -9.31 -2.39
CA ASN A 358 5.85 -9.16 -2.88
C ASN A 358 6.32 -7.69 -2.97
N GLY A 359 5.39 -6.73 -3.05
CA GLY A 359 5.63 -5.28 -3.03
C GLY A 359 5.92 -4.69 -4.42
N ASP A 360 5.42 -5.32 -5.49
CA ASP A 360 5.64 -4.90 -6.88
C ASP A 360 4.48 -4.11 -7.50
N GLY A 361 3.42 -3.86 -6.72
CA GLY A 361 2.27 -3.07 -7.12
C GLY A 361 1.14 -3.85 -7.77
N ARG A 362 1.15 -5.18 -7.70
CA ARG A 362 0.05 -6.06 -8.13
C ARG A 362 -0.34 -6.97 -6.99
N SER A 363 -1.64 -7.17 -6.78
CA SER A 363 -2.10 -8.14 -5.81
C SER A 363 -1.74 -9.54 -6.26
N ASP A 364 -1.27 -10.38 -5.35
CA ASP A 364 -1.00 -11.80 -5.55
C ASP A 364 -2.14 -12.65 -4.95
N LEU A 365 -2.13 -13.96 -5.19
CA LEU A 365 -3.04 -14.90 -4.51
C LEU A 365 -2.25 -15.87 -3.63
N ALA A 366 -2.60 -15.95 -2.35
CA ALA A 366 -2.04 -16.93 -1.43
C ALA A 366 -3.11 -17.91 -0.94
N ALA A 367 -2.69 -19.16 -0.77
CA ALA A 367 -3.51 -20.26 -0.30
C ALA A 367 -2.83 -20.97 0.88
N MET A 368 -3.51 -20.94 2.02
CA MET A 368 -3.19 -21.81 3.15
C MET A 368 -3.81 -23.17 2.90
N TYR A 369 -3.01 -24.24 2.85
CA TYR A 369 -3.45 -25.60 2.52
C TYR A 369 -3.12 -26.60 3.65
N ALA A 370 -4.14 -27.33 4.11
CA ALA A 370 -4.02 -28.43 5.06
C ALA A 370 -3.68 -29.73 4.33
N GLN A 371 -2.43 -30.20 4.48
CA GLN A 371 -1.91 -31.38 3.78
C GLN A 371 -2.36 -32.73 4.39
N GLY A 372 -3.12 -32.69 5.48
CA GLY A 372 -3.44 -33.85 6.31
C GLY A 372 -2.49 -34.02 7.50
N ALA A 373 -2.83 -34.94 8.40
CA ALA A 373 -2.09 -35.23 9.64
C ALA A 373 -1.74 -34.00 10.54
N GLY A 374 -2.48 -32.89 10.39
CA GLY A 374 -2.26 -31.64 11.13
C GLY A 374 -1.21 -30.69 10.53
N VAL A 375 -0.61 -31.01 9.39
CA VAL A 375 0.35 -30.12 8.70
C VAL A 375 -0.40 -29.09 7.86
N ILE A 376 -0.01 -27.82 7.98
CA ILE A 376 -0.54 -26.71 7.18
C ILE A 376 0.63 -26.04 6.42
N THR A 377 0.38 -25.58 5.20
CA THR A 377 1.37 -24.91 4.35
C THR A 377 0.80 -23.63 3.75
N MET A 378 1.64 -22.62 3.51
CA MET A 378 1.27 -21.45 2.69
C MET A 378 1.92 -21.57 1.32
N HIS A 379 1.13 -21.29 0.28
CA HIS A 379 1.55 -21.22 -1.11
C HIS A 379 1.12 -19.90 -1.71
N THR A 380 1.97 -19.26 -2.51
CA THR A 380 1.65 -18.00 -3.21
C THR A 380 1.78 -18.20 -4.72
N ALA A 381 0.83 -17.70 -5.49
CA ALA A 381 0.92 -17.55 -6.93
C ALA A 381 0.97 -16.05 -7.25
N LEU A 382 2.09 -15.60 -7.85
CA LEU A 382 2.30 -14.19 -8.15
C LEU A 382 1.50 -13.75 -9.38
N ALA A 383 1.02 -12.52 -9.39
CA ALA A 383 0.31 -11.93 -10.52
C ALA A 383 1.27 -11.31 -11.55
N ASN A 384 0.96 -11.47 -12.83
CA ASN A 384 1.69 -10.89 -13.96
C ASN A 384 0.99 -9.62 -14.49
N THR A 385 1.65 -8.90 -15.39
CA THR A 385 1.15 -7.62 -15.97
C THR A 385 -0.09 -7.73 -16.87
N SER A 386 -0.70 -8.91 -16.99
CA SER A 386 -2.02 -9.12 -17.62
C SER A 386 -3.11 -9.50 -16.62
N GLY A 387 -2.82 -9.42 -15.31
CA GLY A 387 -3.72 -9.83 -14.24
C GLY A 387 -3.89 -11.34 -14.11
N GLY A 388 -2.99 -12.14 -14.71
CA GLY A 388 -3.01 -13.60 -14.59
C GLY A 388 -1.98 -14.10 -13.56
N PHE A 389 -2.26 -15.22 -12.91
CA PHE A 389 -1.35 -15.84 -11.94
C PHE A 389 -0.49 -16.97 -12.52
N GLY A 390 0.70 -17.16 -11.95
CA GLY A 390 1.61 -18.28 -12.26
C GLY A 390 1.39 -19.54 -11.40
N GLU A 391 2.43 -20.39 -11.32
CA GLU A 391 2.45 -21.57 -10.44
C GLU A 391 2.49 -21.16 -8.95
N PHE A 392 1.85 -21.98 -8.11
CA PHE A 392 1.92 -21.83 -6.66
C PHE A 392 3.28 -22.27 -6.10
N THR A 393 3.96 -21.36 -5.41
CA THR A 393 5.23 -21.61 -4.71
C THR A 393 4.99 -21.71 -3.20
N GLN A 394 5.41 -22.81 -2.58
CA GLN A 394 5.30 -22.99 -1.12
C GLN A 394 6.34 -22.13 -0.38
N SER A 395 5.91 -21.27 0.56
CA SER A 395 6.82 -20.42 1.35
C SER A 395 6.95 -20.85 2.82
N LEU A 396 5.89 -21.45 3.39
CA LEU A 396 5.81 -21.74 4.83
C LEU A 396 5.24 -23.14 5.08
N THR A 397 5.76 -23.80 6.11
CA THR A 397 5.19 -25.01 6.71
C THR A 397 4.94 -24.78 8.19
N ILE A 398 3.71 -24.96 8.64
CA ILE A 398 3.33 -25.06 10.05
C ILE A 398 3.29 -26.56 10.38
N PRO A 399 4.19 -27.07 11.25
CA PRO A 399 4.24 -28.49 11.57
C PRO A 399 3.06 -28.89 12.47
N ALA A 400 2.64 -30.16 12.39
CA ALA A 400 1.55 -30.70 13.21
C ALA A 400 1.78 -30.57 14.73
N SER A 401 3.04 -30.43 15.16
CA SER A 401 3.41 -30.16 16.56
C SER A 401 3.00 -28.78 17.08
N ASP A 402 2.66 -27.83 16.20
CA ASP A 402 2.07 -26.53 16.57
C ASP A 402 0.61 -26.70 17.05
N GLY A 403 -0.07 -27.77 16.61
CA GLY A 403 -1.38 -28.17 17.14
C GLY A 403 -2.57 -27.34 16.65
N ARG A 404 -2.42 -26.56 15.56
CA ARG A 404 -3.48 -25.68 15.04
C ARG A 404 -4.70 -26.46 14.54
N LEU A 405 -5.88 -25.98 14.92
CA LEU A 405 -7.15 -26.55 14.50
C LEU A 405 -7.59 -25.87 13.19
N TRP A 406 -7.70 -26.63 12.09
CA TRP A 406 -8.07 -26.11 10.77
C TRP A 406 -9.39 -25.31 10.76
N ASP A 407 -10.42 -25.84 11.42
CA ASP A 407 -11.74 -25.21 11.57
C ASP A 407 -11.72 -24.03 12.56
N GLY A 408 -10.65 -23.93 13.36
CA GLY A 408 -10.35 -22.81 14.24
C GLY A 408 -9.57 -21.69 13.58
N ILE A 409 -9.30 -21.72 12.26
CA ILE A 409 -8.57 -20.67 11.54
C ILE A 409 -9.51 -19.83 10.67
N ARG A 410 -9.43 -18.51 10.84
CA ARG A 410 -9.81 -17.51 9.82
C ARG A 410 -8.53 -16.82 9.33
N LEU A 411 -8.47 -16.56 8.03
CA LEU A 411 -7.31 -16.00 7.35
C LEU A 411 -7.76 -14.73 6.61
N LEU A 412 -7.00 -13.65 6.76
CA LEU A 412 -7.18 -12.34 6.14
C LEU A 412 -5.81 -11.81 5.69
N SER A 413 -5.79 -10.67 5.00
CA SER A 413 -4.58 -10.02 4.46
C SER A 413 -4.62 -8.50 4.61
N GLY A 414 -3.47 -7.87 4.48
CA GLY A 414 -3.27 -6.41 4.48
C GLY A 414 -1.85 -6.04 4.99
N ASP A 415 -1.32 -4.87 4.65
CA ASP A 415 -0.01 -4.37 5.12
C ASP A 415 -0.08 -3.97 6.60
N VAL A 416 -0.08 -4.95 7.51
CA VAL A 416 -0.23 -4.68 8.95
C VAL A 416 1.01 -4.04 9.58
N ASN A 417 2.15 -4.03 8.87
CA ASN A 417 3.42 -3.52 9.40
C ASN A 417 3.83 -2.15 8.81
N GLY A 418 3.30 -1.78 7.64
CA GLY A 418 3.49 -0.49 6.97
C GLY A 418 4.74 -0.40 6.09
N ASP A 419 5.22 -1.53 5.56
CA ASP A 419 6.39 -1.61 4.68
C ASP A 419 6.04 -1.66 3.17
N GLY A 420 4.74 -1.70 2.87
CA GLY A 420 4.13 -1.79 1.54
C GLY A 420 4.23 -3.17 0.92
N ARG A 421 4.07 -4.22 1.73
CA ARG A 421 3.69 -5.57 1.31
C ARG A 421 2.54 -6.02 2.18
N ASP A 422 1.57 -6.71 1.58
CA ASP A 422 0.53 -7.34 2.36
C ASP A 422 1.09 -8.52 3.18
N ASP A 423 0.55 -8.68 4.38
CA ASP A 423 0.90 -9.72 5.33
C ASP A 423 -0.27 -10.70 5.51
N ALA A 424 0.01 -11.92 5.98
CA ALA A 424 -1.05 -12.88 6.31
C ALA A 424 -1.50 -12.74 7.77
N VAL A 425 -2.78 -12.43 7.99
CA VAL A 425 -3.41 -12.31 9.31
C VAL A 425 -4.21 -13.58 9.64
N MET A 426 -3.78 -14.29 10.68
CA MET A 426 -4.46 -15.48 11.19
C MET A 426 -5.17 -15.15 12.51
N VAL A 427 -6.50 -15.33 12.51
CA VAL A 427 -7.29 -15.42 13.74
C VAL A 427 -7.48 -16.90 14.06
N HIS A 428 -6.90 -17.37 15.18
CA HIS A 428 -6.86 -18.80 15.54
C HIS A 428 -7.54 -19.10 16.88
N ARG A 429 -8.53 -20.00 16.87
CA ARG A 429 -9.18 -20.51 18.09
C ARG A 429 -8.45 -21.72 18.66
N ASN A 430 -7.91 -21.55 19.85
CA ASN A 430 -7.28 -22.61 20.63
C ASN A 430 -8.30 -23.62 21.19
N SER A 431 -7.81 -24.78 21.60
CA SER A 431 -8.63 -25.84 22.21
C SER A 431 -9.29 -25.45 23.54
N ASP A 432 -8.73 -24.46 24.25
CA ASP A 432 -9.30 -23.90 25.48
C ASP A 432 -10.35 -22.80 25.23
N THR A 433 -10.70 -22.53 23.97
CA THR A 433 -11.57 -21.44 23.49
C THR A 433 -11.01 -20.02 23.58
N SER A 434 -9.74 -19.83 23.95
CA SER A 434 -9.06 -18.55 23.67
C SER A 434 -8.86 -18.35 22.17
N ILE A 435 -8.70 -17.10 21.74
CA ILE A 435 -8.49 -16.75 20.33
C ILE A 435 -7.22 -15.91 20.22
N ASP A 436 -6.30 -16.35 19.38
CA ASP A 436 -5.05 -15.66 19.09
C ASP A 436 -5.15 -14.86 17.80
N LEU A 437 -4.55 -13.67 17.84
CA LEU A 437 -4.23 -12.88 16.66
C LEU A 437 -2.76 -13.13 16.34
N LEU A 438 -2.49 -13.72 15.17
CA LEU A 438 -1.15 -13.98 14.67
C LEU A 438 -0.96 -13.35 13.30
N THR A 439 0.25 -12.89 13.02
CA THR A 439 0.63 -12.32 11.73
C THR A 439 1.86 -13.02 11.18
N SER A 440 1.92 -13.17 9.87
CA SER A 440 3.10 -13.66 9.16
C SER A 440 3.42 -12.70 8.05
N LEU A 441 4.63 -12.13 8.11
CA LEU A 441 5.01 -11.02 7.25
C LEU A 441 5.34 -11.47 5.82
N GLY A 442 4.94 -10.68 4.84
CA GLY A 442 5.27 -10.82 3.42
C GLY A 442 6.72 -10.45 3.12
N ASN A 443 7.30 -11.05 2.08
CA ASN A 443 8.68 -10.81 1.65
C ASN A 443 8.77 -10.56 0.14
N ALA A 444 9.90 -10.03 -0.33
CA ALA A 444 10.09 -9.63 -1.73
C ALA A 444 9.99 -10.76 -2.78
N SER A 445 9.75 -12.02 -2.38
CA SER A 445 9.43 -13.15 -3.25
C SER A 445 7.95 -13.57 -3.18
N GLY A 446 7.08 -12.78 -2.52
CA GLY A 446 5.68 -13.11 -2.22
C GLY A 446 5.51 -14.20 -1.16
N GLY A 447 6.56 -14.54 -0.42
CA GLY A 447 6.53 -15.59 0.59
C GLY A 447 6.22 -15.08 2.00
N PHE A 448 5.66 -15.96 2.82
CA PHE A 448 5.33 -15.68 4.22
C PHE A 448 6.38 -16.22 5.22
N GLY A 449 6.67 -15.44 6.26
CA GLY A 449 7.48 -15.85 7.41
C GLY A 449 6.78 -16.79 8.41
N ALA A 450 7.33 -16.92 9.62
CA ALA A 450 6.66 -17.65 10.69
C ALA A 450 5.54 -16.80 11.31
N PHE A 451 4.38 -17.42 11.58
CA PHE A 451 3.28 -16.75 12.30
C PHE A 451 3.68 -16.40 13.74
N THR A 452 3.63 -15.11 14.07
CA THR A 452 3.93 -14.57 15.39
C THR A 452 2.64 -14.08 16.06
N ALA A 453 2.36 -14.54 17.28
CA ALA A 453 1.18 -14.09 18.02
C ALA A 453 1.41 -12.73 18.70
N SER A 454 0.50 -11.78 18.50
CA SER A 454 0.60 -10.42 19.08
C SER A 454 -0.37 -10.20 20.24
N TYR A 455 -1.58 -10.77 20.16
CA TYR A 455 -2.65 -10.60 21.14
C TYR A 455 -3.47 -11.87 21.30
N ARG A 456 -4.01 -12.07 22.51
CA ARG A 456 -4.88 -13.21 22.86
C ARG A 456 -6.17 -12.70 23.51
N ILE A 457 -7.30 -12.95 22.85
CA ILE A 457 -8.63 -12.83 23.44
C ILE A 457 -8.76 -13.97 24.48
N PRO A 458 -9.04 -13.68 25.76
CA PRO A 458 -9.17 -14.72 26.78
C PRO A 458 -10.33 -15.68 26.48
N GLN A 459 -10.17 -16.95 26.89
CA GLN A 459 -11.22 -17.98 26.76
C GLN A 459 -12.59 -17.48 27.24
N LYS A 460 -13.65 -17.90 26.55
CA LYS A 460 -15.06 -17.54 26.84
C LYS A 460 -15.42 -16.05 26.73
N SER A 461 -14.49 -15.17 26.36
CA SER A 461 -14.83 -13.75 26.14
C SER A 461 -15.70 -13.59 24.89
N TRP A 462 -15.33 -14.28 23.81
CA TRP A 462 -15.98 -14.22 22.50
C TRP A 462 -16.38 -15.63 22.03
N THR A 463 -17.56 -15.77 21.44
CA THR A 463 -18.00 -17.00 20.78
C THR A 463 -17.54 -17.00 19.33
N TRP A 464 -16.91 -18.09 18.87
CA TRP A 464 -16.29 -18.20 17.54
C TRP A 464 -17.24 -17.83 16.40
N ASP A 465 -18.40 -18.46 16.36
CA ASP A 465 -19.39 -18.27 15.30
C ASP A 465 -20.19 -16.97 15.45
N SER A 466 -19.95 -16.20 16.52
CA SER A 466 -20.58 -14.91 16.81
C SER A 466 -19.75 -13.70 16.39
N PHE A 467 -18.67 -13.86 15.62
CA PHE A 467 -17.98 -12.71 15.01
C PHE A 467 -17.59 -12.92 13.56
N LYS A 468 -17.40 -11.80 12.83
CA LYS A 468 -16.89 -11.73 11.46
C LYS A 468 -15.72 -10.74 11.44
N PRO A 469 -14.47 -11.19 11.22
CA PRO A 469 -13.33 -10.29 11.10
C PRO A 469 -13.25 -9.67 9.69
N ILE A 470 -12.64 -8.48 9.61
CA ILE A 470 -12.22 -7.76 8.40
C ILE A 470 -10.89 -7.06 8.68
N THR A 471 -10.08 -6.84 7.65
CA THR A 471 -8.82 -6.07 7.68
C THR A 471 -8.94 -4.80 6.87
N GLY A 472 -8.17 -3.77 7.21
CA GLY A 472 -8.13 -2.49 6.49
C GLY A 472 -7.55 -1.36 7.35
N ASP A 473 -7.09 -0.28 6.72
CA ASP A 473 -6.53 0.91 7.38
C ASP A 473 -7.63 1.79 7.97
N PHE A 474 -8.30 1.30 9.02
CA PHE A 474 -9.46 1.96 9.64
C PHE A 474 -9.11 3.30 10.31
N ASN A 475 -7.83 3.59 10.53
CA ASN A 475 -7.35 4.78 11.25
C ASN A 475 -6.61 5.79 10.35
N GLY A 476 -6.09 5.38 9.19
CA GLY A 476 -5.45 6.23 8.18
C GLY A 476 -3.95 6.46 8.39
N ASP A 477 -3.26 5.55 9.10
CA ASP A 477 -1.82 5.68 9.38
C ASP A 477 -0.91 4.91 8.40
N GLY A 478 -1.52 4.24 7.42
CA GLY A 478 -0.86 3.46 6.39
C GLY A 478 -0.50 2.05 6.83
N ARG A 479 -1.34 1.42 7.68
CA ARG A 479 -1.25 0.01 8.06
C ARG A 479 -2.65 -0.61 8.13
N ALA A 480 -2.78 -1.85 7.67
CA ALA A 480 -4.01 -2.61 7.85
C ALA A 480 -4.22 -2.97 9.33
N ASP A 481 -5.31 -2.49 9.92
CA ASP A 481 -5.81 -2.87 11.23
C ASP A 481 -6.68 -4.14 11.13
N LEU A 482 -7.04 -4.74 12.28
CA LEU A 482 -8.02 -5.83 12.35
C LEU A 482 -9.28 -5.37 13.08
N ALA A 483 -10.41 -5.39 12.38
CA ALA A 483 -11.71 -5.18 13.00
C ALA A 483 -12.55 -6.46 13.01
N ALA A 484 -13.53 -6.51 13.91
CA ALA A 484 -14.51 -7.58 13.97
C ALA A 484 -15.89 -7.05 14.36
N MET A 485 -16.90 -7.44 13.59
CA MET A 485 -18.30 -7.33 13.99
C MET A 485 -18.64 -8.51 14.89
N TYR A 486 -19.08 -8.24 16.12
CA TYR A 486 -19.48 -9.23 17.11
C TYR A 486 -21.00 -9.20 17.34
N TYR A 487 -21.66 -10.35 17.23
CA TYR A 487 -23.06 -10.58 17.57
C TYR A 487 -23.21 -10.97 19.03
N HIS A 488 -23.97 -10.17 19.78
CA HIS A 488 -24.33 -10.44 21.16
C HIS A 488 -25.59 -11.29 21.21
N GLY A 489 -25.69 -12.20 22.19
CA GLY A 489 -26.77 -13.18 22.28
C GLY A 489 -28.18 -12.61 22.49
N ASP A 490 -28.28 -11.32 22.78
CA ASP A 490 -29.50 -10.52 22.91
C ASP A 490 -29.91 -9.80 21.60
N GLY A 491 -29.14 -10.00 20.52
CA GLY A 491 -29.46 -9.54 19.16
C GLY A 491 -28.73 -8.29 18.69
N HIS A 492 -28.01 -7.57 19.56
CA HIS A 492 -27.23 -6.39 19.16
C HIS A 492 -25.89 -6.78 18.53
N LEU A 493 -25.31 -5.88 17.72
CA LEU A 493 -23.96 -6.04 17.17
C LEU A 493 -23.04 -4.97 17.75
N SER A 494 -21.75 -5.25 17.85
CA SER A 494 -20.72 -4.23 18.10
C SER A 494 -19.56 -4.37 17.11
N MET A 495 -19.03 -3.26 16.63
CA MET A 495 -17.72 -3.22 15.97
C MET A 495 -16.62 -3.06 17.02
N GLN A 496 -15.56 -3.85 16.86
CA GLN A 496 -14.39 -3.91 17.72
C GLN A 496 -13.15 -3.80 16.83
N THR A 497 -12.21 -2.91 17.13
CA THR A 497 -10.98 -2.75 16.34
C THR A 497 -9.75 -2.99 17.20
N ALA A 498 -8.77 -3.70 16.65
CA ALA A 498 -7.43 -3.89 17.21
C ALA A 498 -6.42 -3.27 16.24
N LEU A 499 -5.74 -2.21 16.68
CA LEU A 499 -4.83 -1.43 15.84
C LEU A 499 -3.51 -2.15 15.63
N ALA A 500 -2.97 -2.11 14.42
CA ALA A 500 -1.69 -2.71 14.07
C ALA A 500 -0.52 -1.76 14.40
N ASN A 501 0.65 -2.34 14.71
CA ASN A 501 1.89 -1.61 14.98
C ASN A 501 2.96 -1.91 13.92
N THR A 502 4.06 -1.15 13.92
CA THR A 502 5.16 -1.25 12.94
C THR A 502 5.91 -2.59 12.91
N SER A 503 5.57 -3.53 13.79
CA SER A 503 6.08 -4.91 13.79
C SER A 503 5.03 -5.92 13.31
N GLY A 504 3.91 -5.45 12.75
CA GLY A 504 2.76 -6.27 12.35
C GLY A 504 1.99 -6.86 13.52
N GLY A 505 2.04 -6.26 14.71
CA GLY A 505 1.33 -6.75 15.90
C GLY A 505 0.08 -5.94 16.24
N PHE A 506 -1.01 -6.60 16.59
CA PHE A 506 -2.26 -5.96 17.00
C PHE A 506 -2.34 -5.58 18.49
N SER A 507 -3.05 -4.49 18.78
CA SER A 507 -3.47 -4.10 20.13
C SER A 507 -4.55 -5.01 20.71
N ALA A 508 -5.01 -4.69 21.93
CA ALA A 508 -6.30 -5.20 22.40
C ALA A 508 -7.45 -4.60 21.58
N PHE A 509 -8.56 -5.33 21.45
CA PHE A 509 -9.78 -4.83 20.83
C PHE A 509 -10.41 -3.69 21.64
N ALA A 510 -10.78 -2.60 20.96
CA ALA A 510 -11.56 -1.48 21.48
C ALA A 510 -12.89 -1.38 20.73
N GLY A 511 -14.00 -1.24 21.47
CA GLY A 511 -15.33 -1.11 20.89
C GLY A 511 -15.58 0.31 20.38
N SER A 512 -16.17 0.43 19.19
CA SER A 512 -16.36 1.73 18.52
C SER A 512 -17.79 2.00 18.07
N ALA A 513 -18.47 1.03 17.46
CA ALA A 513 -19.87 1.13 17.05
C ALA A 513 -20.75 0.07 17.71
N THR A 514 -22.03 0.40 17.90
CA THR A 514 -23.08 -0.55 18.32
C THR A 514 -24.25 -0.47 17.34
N VAL A 515 -24.62 -1.60 16.75
CA VAL A 515 -25.85 -1.72 15.95
C VAL A 515 -26.95 -2.27 16.85
N PRO A 516 -28.07 -1.54 17.03
CA PRO A 516 -29.19 -2.04 17.84
C PRO A 516 -29.69 -3.41 17.38
N ALA A 517 -30.26 -4.16 18.33
CA ALA A 517 -30.96 -5.40 18.02
C ALA A 517 -32.11 -5.13 17.05
N SER A 518 -32.21 -5.95 16.01
CA SER A 518 -33.34 -5.91 15.06
C SER A 518 -34.07 -7.25 15.07
N PRO A 519 -35.42 -7.26 15.18
CA PRO A 519 -36.20 -8.50 15.09
C PRO A 519 -36.21 -9.10 13.67
N THR A 520 -35.77 -8.36 12.66
CA THR A 520 -35.70 -8.83 11.26
C THR A 520 -34.35 -9.45 10.88
N ARG A 521 -33.28 -9.14 11.61
CA ARG A 521 -31.91 -9.54 11.25
C ARG A 521 -31.64 -10.99 11.63
N LYS A 522 -31.04 -11.76 10.71
CA LYS A 522 -30.42 -13.06 11.03
C LYS A 522 -28.91 -12.95 10.93
N TRP A 523 -28.18 -13.26 12.00
CA TRP A 523 -26.70 -13.21 12.01
C TRP A 523 -26.03 -14.12 10.97
N THR A 524 -26.65 -15.26 10.66
CA THR A 524 -26.22 -16.18 9.59
C THR A 524 -26.42 -15.61 8.18
N GLU A 525 -27.26 -14.57 8.05
CA GLU A 525 -27.54 -13.84 6.80
C GLU A 525 -27.02 -12.39 6.93
N VAL A 526 -25.81 -12.25 7.47
CA VAL A 526 -25.00 -11.01 7.47
C VAL A 526 -23.67 -11.25 6.79
N LEU A 527 -23.27 -10.38 5.87
CA LEU A 527 -21.91 -10.26 5.33
C LEU A 527 -21.29 -8.94 5.77
N LEU A 528 -19.96 -8.90 5.80
CA LEU A 528 -19.17 -7.74 6.20
C LEU A 528 -17.98 -7.61 5.25
N HIS A 529 -17.76 -6.41 4.74
CA HIS A 529 -16.63 -6.04 3.88
C HIS A 529 -15.98 -4.75 4.39
N SER A 530 -14.74 -4.51 3.96
CA SER A 530 -13.95 -3.30 4.20
C SER A 530 -13.54 -2.64 2.89
N GLY A 531 -13.11 -1.38 2.98
CA GLY A 531 -12.64 -0.55 1.89
C GLY A 531 -12.95 0.93 2.15
N ASP A 532 -12.14 1.86 1.66
CA ASP A 532 -12.41 3.31 1.72
C ASP A 532 -13.59 3.67 0.78
N PHE A 533 -14.82 3.45 1.26
CA PHE A 533 -16.02 3.67 0.45
C PHE A 533 -16.32 5.16 0.24
N ASN A 534 -15.74 6.06 1.04
CA ASN A 534 -16.05 7.50 1.00
C ASN A 534 -14.95 8.38 0.37
N GLY A 535 -13.71 7.88 0.31
CA GLY A 535 -12.54 8.53 -0.30
C GLY A 535 -11.74 9.41 0.66
N ASP A 536 -11.77 9.14 1.96
CA ASP A 536 -11.12 9.97 2.99
C ASP A 536 -9.76 9.43 3.50
N GLY A 537 -9.27 8.34 2.89
CA GLY A 537 -8.01 7.67 3.22
C GLY A 537 -8.11 6.66 4.37
N ARG A 538 -9.30 6.37 4.88
CA ARG A 538 -9.53 5.30 5.86
C ARG A 538 -10.46 4.26 5.30
N ASP A 539 -10.19 3.00 5.61
CA ASP A 539 -11.17 1.96 5.33
C ASP A 539 -12.42 2.15 6.19
N ASP A 540 -13.57 1.94 5.55
CA ASP A 540 -14.89 1.92 6.14
C ASP A 540 -15.35 0.45 6.31
N ALA A 541 -16.55 0.23 6.86
CA ALA A 541 -17.17 -1.09 6.93
C ALA A 541 -18.54 -1.10 6.24
N VAL A 542 -18.78 -2.11 5.40
CA VAL A 542 -20.08 -2.36 4.77
C VAL A 542 -20.69 -3.65 5.29
N MET A 543 -21.93 -3.55 5.77
CA MET A 543 -22.76 -4.67 6.19
C MET A 543 -23.86 -4.91 5.15
N LEU A 544 -23.91 -6.12 4.59
CA LEU A 544 -25.13 -6.62 3.94
C LEU A 544 -25.89 -7.46 4.97
N GLN A 545 -27.14 -7.11 5.25
CA GLN A 545 -28.02 -7.90 6.13
C GLN A 545 -29.28 -8.33 5.39
N ARG A 546 -29.74 -9.56 5.58
CA ARG A 546 -31.06 -10.00 5.12
C ARG A 546 -32.10 -9.90 6.24
N ASN A 547 -33.25 -9.35 5.88
CA ASN A 547 -34.42 -9.24 6.73
C ASN A 547 -35.32 -10.49 6.65
N THR A 548 -36.19 -10.67 7.63
CA THR A 548 -37.19 -11.75 7.68
C THR A 548 -38.18 -11.74 6.52
N ASP A 549 -38.46 -10.56 5.94
CA ASP A 549 -39.30 -10.38 4.75
C ASP A 549 -38.57 -10.66 3.42
N THR A 550 -37.29 -11.08 3.50
CA THR A 550 -36.36 -11.37 2.40
C THR A 550 -35.73 -10.17 1.69
N SER A 551 -36.03 -8.93 2.08
CA SER A 551 -35.23 -7.76 1.63
C SER A 551 -33.79 -7.84 2.14
N ILE A 552 -32.86 -7.19 1.44
CA ILE A 552 -31.44 -7.13 1.83
C ILE A 552 -31.02 -5.67 1.89
N ASP A 553 -30.59 -5.21 3.06
CA ASP A 553 -30.06 -3.86 3.23
C ASP A 553 -28.54 -3.86 3.06
N VAL A 554 -28.03 -2.82 2.40
CA VAL A 554 -26.62 -2.44 2.32
C VAL A 554 -26.42 -1.22 3.23
N LEU A 555 -25.66 -1.39 4.30
CA LEU A 555 -25.38 -0.33 5.27
C LEU A 555 -23.88 -0.07 5.36
N THR A 556 -23.50 1.20 5.28
CA THR A 556 -22.11 1.65 5.43
C THR A 556 -21.90 2.25 6.81
N SER A 557 -20.76 2.01 7.42
CA SER A 557 -20.31 2.64 8.66
C SER A 557 -18.89 3.18 8.47
N LEU A 558 -18.74 4.50 8.56
CA LEU A 558 -17.48 5.15 8.22
C LEU A 558 -16.41 4.96 9.30
N GLY A 559 -15.16 4.82 8.89
CA GLY A 559 -13.97 4.80 9.74
C GLY A 559 -13.68 6.16 10.37
N ASN A 560 -12.72 6.22 11.31
CA ASN A 560 -12.27 7.46 11.92
C ASN A 560 -10.83 7.36 12.41
N ALA A 561 -10.17 8.49 12.65
CA ALA A 561 -8.75 8.58 13.02
C ALA A 561 -8.35 7.91 14.38
N SER A 562 -9.25 7.18 15.04
CA SER A 562 -8.96 6.29 16.17
C SER A 562 -9.14 4.81 15.84
N GLY A 563 -9.33 4.46 14.56
CA GLY A 563 -9.71 3.12 14.07
C GLY A 563 -11.13 2.71 14.43
N GLY A 564 -11.98 3.66 14.82
CA GLY A 564 -13.36 3.38 15.21
C GLY A 564 -14.35 3.52 14.05
N PHE A 565 -15.48 2.83 14.15
CA PHE A 565 -16.57 2.97 13.18
C PHE A 565 -17.68 3.88 13.69
N GLY A 566 -18.38 4.55 12.77
CA GLY A 566 -19.57 5.34 13.02
C GLY A 566 -20.85 4.51 13.20
N ALA A 567 -22.00 5.10 12.87
CA ALA A 567 -23.27 4.40 12.82
C ALA A 567 -23.50 3.78 11.44
N PHE A 568 -23.92 2.51 11.40
CA PHE A 568 -24.33 1.86 10.16
C PHE A 568 -25.56 2.53 9.57
N THR A 569 -25.40 3.14 8.40
CA THR A 569 -26.41 3.92 7.69
C THR A 569 -26.77 3.19 6.41
N ALA A 570 -28.05 2.85 6.23
CA ALA A 570 -28.54 2.19 5.02
C ALA A 570 -28.46 3.16 3.83
N SER A 571 -27.87 2.69 2.72
CA SER A 571 -27.77 3.45 1.48
C SER A 571 -28.56 2.80 0.33
N TYR A 572 -28.66 1.47 0.31
CA TYR A 572 -29.46 0.73 -0.64
C TYR A 572 -30.19 -0.44 0.03
N THR A 573 -31.40 -0.76 -0.45
CA THR A 573 -32.16 -1.96 -0.04
C THR A 573 -32.65 -2.70 -1.28
N PHE A 574 -32.21 -3.94 -1.45
CA PHE A 574 -32.78 -4.87 -2.42
C PHE A 574 -34.23 -5.20 -2.02
N PRO A 575 -35.23 -5.02 -2.90
CA PRO A 575 -36.62 -5.35 -2.61
C PRO A 575 -36.83 -6.82 -2.20
N THR A 576 -37.93 -7.09 -1.49
CA THR A 576 -38.30 -8.45 -1.08
C THR A 576 -38.39 -9.39 -2.28
N ASN A 577 -37.86 -10.61 -2.14
CA ASN A 577 -37.77 -11.64 -3.18
C ASN A 577 -37.02 -11.25 -4.46
N SER A 578 -36.30 -10.12 -4.50
CA SER A 578 -35.54 -9.72 -5.71
C SER A 578 -34.27 -10.55 -5.91
N TRP A 579 -33.51 -10.80 -4.83
CA TRP A 579 -32.24 -11.53 -4.85
C TRP A 579 -32.25 -12.67 -3.82
N GLY A 580 -31.87 -13.88 -4.25
CA GLY A 580 -31.70 -15.02 -3.35
C GLY A 580 -30.41 -14.92 -2.54
N TRP A 581 -30.47 -15.07 -1.22
CA TRP A 581 -29.28 -14.97 -0.35
C TRP A 581 -28.18 -15.98 -0.69
N GLY A 582 -28.56 -17.21 -1.01
CA GLY A 582 -27.62 -18.25 -1.47
C GLY A 582 -27.19 -18.10 -2.93
N SER A 583 -27.73 -17.12 -3.65
CA SER A 583 -27.54 -16.92 -5.10
C SER A 583 -26.58 -15.79 -5.43
N PHE A 584 -25.94 -15.13 -4.45
CA PHE A 584 -24.84 -14.19 -4.74
C PHE A 584 -23.56 -14.46 -3.95
N LYS A 585 -22.46 -13.94 -4.48
CA LYS A 585 -21.15 -13.80 -3.83
C LYS A 585 -20.73 -12.34 -4.03
N THR A 586 -20.29 -11.68 -2.97
CA THR A 586 -19.96 -10.24 -2.97
C THR A 586 -18.52 -10.00 -2.61
N ILE A 587 -17.92 -8.98 -3.23
CA ILE A 587 -16.55 -8.51 -3.05
C ILE A 587 -16.53 -6.96 -3.02
N SER A 588 -15.45 -6.37 -2.53
CA SER A 588 -15.21 -4.91 -2.52
C SER A 588 -13.83 -4.56 -3.07
N GLY A 589 -13.72 -3.36 -3.67
CA GLY A 589 -12.49 -2.87 -4.32
C GLY A 589 -12.77 -1.63 -5.18
N ASP A 590 -11.76 -0.82 -5.48
CA ASP A 590 -11.80 0.38 -6.35
C ASP A 590 -11.89 -0.04 -7.82
N TYR A 591 -13.04 -0.60 -8.23
CA TYR A 591 -13.22 -1.21 -9.56
C TYR A 591 -13.21 -0.20 -10.70
N ASN A 592 -13.50 1.08 -10.43
CA ASN A 592 -13.52 2.14 -11.44
C ASN A 592 -12.24 3.01 -11.46
N GLY A 593 -11.44 3.00 -10.40
CA GLY A 593 -10.16 3.73 -10.29
C GLY A 593 -10.29 5.17 -9.84
N ASP A 594 -11.42 5.54 -9.24
CA ASP A 594 -11.73 6.89 -8.73
C ASP A 594 -11.27 7.11 -7.28
N GLY A 595 -10.70 6.08 -6.66
CA GLY A 595 -10.09 6.15 -5.33
C GLY A 595 -11.07 5.88 -4.18
N ARG A 596 -12.29 5.42 -4.48
CA ARG A 596 -13.21 4.83 -3.49
C ARG A 596 -13.38 3.34 -3.78
N ALA A 597 -13.44 2.54 -2.72
CA ALA A 597 -13.90 1.16 -2.86
C ALA A 597 -15.37 1.14 -3.31
N ASP A 598 -15.72 0.14 -4.11
CA ASP A 598 -17.07 -0.15 -4.59
C ASP A 598 -17.55 -1.50 -4.03
N LEU A 599 -18.79 -1.90 -4.36
CA LEU A 599 -19.28 -3.26 -4.13
C LEU A 599 -19.62 -3.94 -5.46
N ALA A 600 -19.14 -5.17 -5.63
CA ALA A 600 -19.58 -6.03 -6.71
C ALA A 600 -20.21 -7.31 -6.18
N ALA A 601 -21.17 -7.84 -6.95
CA ALA A 601 -21.90 -9.05 -6.64
C ALA A 601 -22.07 -9.92 -7.89
N MET A 602 -21.44 -11.09 -7.87
CA MET A 602 -21.74 -12.16 -8.81
C MET A 602 -23.07 -12.79 -8.39
N TYR A 603 -24.05 -12.86 -9.30
CA TYR A 603 -25.40 -13.39 -9.04
C TYR A 603 -25.72 -14.55 -9.98
N TYR A 604 -26.29 -15.62 -9.41
CA TYR A 604 -26.82 -16.78 -10.13
C TYR A 604 -28.35 -16.69 -10.26
N HIS A 605 -28.81 -16.59 -11.50
CA HIS A 605 -30.21 -16.56 -11.85
C HIS A 605 -30.81 -17.98 -11.85
N GLY A 606 -32.10 -18.10 -11.53
CA GLY A 606 -32.79 -19.40 -11.44
C GLY A 606 -32.94 -20.16 -12.77
N ASP A 607 -32.64 -19.51 -13.89
CA ASP A 607 -32.58 -20.07 -15.24
C ASP A 607 -31.19 -20.58 -15.64
N GLY A 608 -30.17 -20.39 -14.78
CA GLY A 608 -28.80 -20.84 -14.98
C GLY A 608 -27.82 -19.76 -15.44
N HIS A 609 -28.27 -18.53 -15.71
CA HIS A 609 -27.38 -17.42 -16.04
C HIS A 609 -26.58 -16.93 -14.81
N ILE A 610 -25.36 -16.43 -15.05
CA ILE A 610 -24.53 -15.78 -14.02
C ILE A 610 -24.15 -14.39 -14.51
N ASN A 611 -24.30 -13.38 -13.64
CA ASN A 611 -23.99 -11.98 -13.94
C ASN A 611 -23.08 -11.39 -12.88
N MET A 612 -22.15 -10.52 -13.28
CA MET A 612 -21.41 -9.66 -12.34
C MET A 612 -22.08 -8.28 -12.35
N ASN A 613 -22.44 -7.79 -11.16
CA ASN A 613 -23.15 -6.53 -10.98
C ASN A 613 -22.37 -5.64 -10.02
N THR A 614 -22.18 -4.37 -10.35
CA THR A 614 -21.44 -3.41 -9.50
C THR A 614 -22.36 -2.30 -9.02
N SER A 615 -22.21 -1.87 -7.77
CA SER A 615 -22.68 -0.57 -7.31
C SER A 615 -21.48 0.28 -6.92
N LEU A 616 -21.32 1.42 -7.60
CA LEU A 616 -20.28 2.38 -7.26
C LEU A 616 -20.59 3.10 -5.94
N ALA A 617 -19.57 3.43 -5.16
CA ALA A 617 -19.73 4.20 -3.93
C ALA A 617 -19.71 5.72 -4.21
N ASN A 618 -20.58 6.47 -3.53
CA ASN A 618 -20.58 7.93 -3.56
C ASN A 618 -19.67 8.54 -2.48
N THR A 619 -19.45 9.86 -2.52
CA THR A 619 -18.60 10.61 -1.56
C THR A 619 -19.12 10.66 -0.12
N SER A 620 -20.06 9.79 0.25
CA SER A 620 -20.55 9.58 1.62
C SER A 620 -20.52 8.09 2.01
N GLY A 621 -19.81 7.25 1.24
CA GLY A 621 -19.77 5.80 1.41
C GLY A 621 -21.06 5.09 1.01
N GLY A 622 -22.01 5.77 0.36
CA GLY A 622 -23.32 5.22 0.04
C GLY A 622 -23.37 4.53 -1.33
N PHE A 623 -24.15 3.45 -1.42
CA PHE A 623 -24.37 2.66 -2.63
C PHE A 623 -25.70 3.00 -3.31
N GLY A 624 -25.80 2.62 -4.59
CA GLY A 624 -27.01 2.72 -5.40
C GLY A 624 -27.51 1.36 -5.86
N ALA A 625 -28.21 1.34 -6.99
CA ALA A 625 -28.61 0.10 -7.62
C ALA A 625 -27.39 -0.64 -8.21
N PHE A 626 -27.36 -1.96 -8.03
CA PHE A 626 -26.35 -2.81 -8.66
C PHE A 626 -26.65 -2.95 -10.15
N ILE A 627 -25.69 -2.55 -10.99
CA ILE A 627 -25.81 -2.55 -12.45
C ILE A 627 -25.05 -3.75 -13.01
N GLY A 628 -25.72 -4.58 -13.81
CA GLY A 628 -25.15 -5.76 -14.45
C GLY A 628 -24.17 -5.37 -15.56
N ASN A 629 -22.87 -5.52 -15.29
CA ASN A 629 -21.80 -5.10 -16.19
C ASN A 629 -21.20 -6.26 -17.00
N LEU A 630 -21.31 -7.50 -16.50
CA LEU A 630 -20.91 -8.72 -17.21
C LEU A 630 -22.03 -9.76 -17.15
N THR A 631 -22.25 -10.47 -18.26
CA THR A 631 -22.99 -11.74 -18.29
C THR A 631 -22.01 -12.85 -18.63
N VAL A 632 -21.90 -13.87 -17.77
CA VAL A 632 -21.08 -15.05 -18.04
C VAL A 632 -21.72 -15.85 -19.19
N PRO A 633 -20.98 -16.20 -20.25
CA PRO A 633 -21.53 -16.96 -21.36
C PRO A 633 -22.03 -18.35 -20.93
N VAL A 634 -23.19 -18.77 -21.44
CA VAL A 634 -23.86 -20.05 -21.06
C VAL A 634 -22.98 -21.26 -21.39
N GLU A 635 -22.18 -21.16 -22.44
CA GLU A 635 -21.20 -22.15 -22.87
C GLU A 635 -20.08 -22.42 -21.86
N ALA A 636 -19.83 -21.51 -20.91
CA ALA A 636 -18.89 -21.72 -19.81
C ALA A 636 -19.34 -22.85 -18.86
N LYS A 637 -20.66 -23.11 -18.77
CA LYS A 637 -21.27 -24.23 -18.02
C LYS A 637 -20.80 -24.31 -16.56
N TRP A 638 -20.54 -23.17 -15.95
CA TRP A 638 -20.11 -23.10 -14.56
C TRP A 638 -21.20 -23.50 -13.60
N LYS A 639 -20.81 -24.24 -12.56
CA LYS A 639 -21.68 -24.62 -11.44
C LYS A 639 -21.47 -23.67 -10.26
N TRP A 640 -22.56 -23.08 -9.77
CA TRP A 640 -22.54 -22.09 -8.69
C TRP A 640 -21.81 -22.52 -7.41
N ASP A 641 -22.05 -23.77 -6.97
CA ASP A 641 -21.45 -24.33 -5.76
C ASP A 641 -19.96 -24.70 -5.92
N ALA A 642 -19.46 -24.69 -7.16
CA ALA A 642 -18.06 -24.92 -7.50
C ALA A 642 -17.24 -23.63 -7.63
N ILE A 643 -17.84 -22.47 -7.33
CA ILE A 643 -17.21 -21.15 -7.42
C ILE A 643 -16.86 -20.60 -6.04
N ARG A 644 -15.64 -20.09 -5.88
CA ARG A 644 -15.28 -19.07 -4.88
C ARG A 644 -14.84 -17.81 -5.62
N LEU A 645 -15.34 -16.66 -5.18
CA LEU A 645 -15.08 -15.32 -5.74
C LEU A 645 -14.28 -14.53 -4.69
N PHE A 646 -13.33 -13.73 -5.16
CA PHE A 646 -12.46 -12.84 -4.39
C PHE A 646 -12.32 -11.52 -5.14
#